data_AF-A0A0V0Y290-F1
#
_entry.id   AF-A0A0V0Y290-F1
#
_cell.length_a   1.000
_cell.length_b   1.000
_cell.length_c   1.000
_cell.angle_alpha   90.00
_cell.angle_beta   90.00
_cell.angle_gamma   90.00
#
_symmetry.space_group_name_H-M   'P 1'
#
loop_
_entity.id
_entity.type
_entity.pdbx_description
1 polymer ?
#
loop_
_entity_poly.entity_id
_entity_poly.type
_entity_poly.pdbx_seq_one_letter_code
_entity_poly.pdbx_strand_id
1 'polypeptide(L)'
;MQNTECSNEDTMEVFDEEDYLEFLSTETSDMVSDLINEYSRVKVSENNTEKMWDVDEDIDDAVSKDDVTPDDDSDEDYMSETAYPSKSRKKKKVVRRRNLKNSKKKKTSKSTTVQQPRAKCYRRNLPEQLQSILGHASLCFANGEVQKAITLCKDVIRERPKHHDAYELLSVFYGDLGNLTKCFHHAMAAAMLNRATDASRWKELAETATELGFHSQAVICLKNAINLEPMNWALYDAKNKVHAFLQEPRKVLETELAAVKGMLNSEEMTYDHYLQYTESIYRKCKAENDQKGARLCLRHYLLKLKSVGKICYEKLNDYIVMLIAAKEFETIISAMHEFSPLKMFLRKCEVKNFEISKVKSITIDRVYIPDDFSAEILARAVAAWLNLKHYNNALVFFQCLKDHYPMSVKYRNAYLLVMDTYYFVHQYSEAVEIAERLVQVCGPDDVEVQLKYADFLIAIDETDKALEIYERIMEKQPTQPLARLKLATLLQKLGRVEEAMEVLELFDKRGVDELGALDAELLYEQCQILARKQLWSQYFISGKHLMAMYFKEIQSQKCFTQIRNSYISRSANFRSCVLSTVANSALKKLVNRVPEVGKSAKKLITGKQLWSVFDKLCDICIENEQYEELLYLTAFASQSMVLLKAGYLKKIDSRLLLAAVQCRNVNVIWNVFRYCMPVVDENYYWNLLGMVFTMTQDVCYNRYILRRISLNPDCVPLAWINGNNSLVAGSHQHALVEYFYVQQSHPDIPLINLLEGLSLLHIGCRRLMLRAQDCSIQALAVLSRYKYLRGDCQEVYYNFGRAMQQLGMHHLAISYYRKVLQMEPEVKMTNNADEGEQFLSNPFDLRPLAAFNLSVIYLQSGNEMASLSLYNKYLVI
;
A
#
# COMPACT_ATOMS: atom_id res chain seq x y z
N MET A 1 64.27 -46.27 -27.55
CA MET A 1 64.18 -47.08 -26.32
C MET A 1 63.77 -46.14 -25.20
N GLN A 2 62.60 -46.21 -24.56
CA GLN A 2 61.57 -47.24 -24.47
C GLN A 2 60.18 -46.60 -24.63
N ASN A 3 59.25 -47.40 -25.15
CA ASN A 3 57.81 -47.16 -25.09
C ASN A 3 57.35 -47.09 -23.63
N THR A 4 56.52 -46.11 -23.30
CA THR A 4 55.48 -46.26 -22.28
C THR A 4 54.19 -45.70 -22.86
N GLU A 5 53.36 -46.61 -23.33
CA GLU A 5 51.98 -46.42 -23.72
C GLU A 5 51.20 -45.85 -22.51
N CYS A 6 50.66 -44.64 -22.65
CA CYS A 6 49.58 -44.19 -21.77
C CYS A 6 48.28 -44.78 -22.29
N SER A 7 48.03 -46.04 -21.95
CA SER A 7 46.68 -46.62 -21.95
C SER A 7 45.94 -46.08 -20.73
N ASN A 8 45.18 -45.00 -20.92
CA ASN A 8 43.98 -44.69 -20.13
C ASN A 8 42.95 -44.18 -21.14
N GLU A 9 42.43 -45.12 -21.93
CA GLU A 9 41.11 -45.00 -22.52
C GLU A 9 40.09 -45.09 -21.37
N ASP A 10 39.93 -43.99 -20.62
CA ASP A 10 38.71 -43.80 -19.85
C ASP A 10 37.62 -43.50 -20.88
N THR A 11 36.96 -44.59 -21.28
CA THR A 11 35.65 -44.60 -21.91
C THR A 11 34.69 -43.84 -20.99
N MET A 12 34.62 -42.52 -21.16
CA MET A 12 33.54 -41.72 -20.58
C MET A 12 32.23 -42.28 -21.13
N GLU A 13 31.47 -42.87 -20.22
CA GLU A 13 30.13 -43.38 -20.42
C GLU A 13 29.32 -42.37 -21.23
N VAL A 14 28.91 -42.81 -22.42
CA VAL A 14 27.80 -42.19 -23.14
C VAL A 14 26.63 -42.31 -22.19
N PHE A 15 26.14 -41.20 -21.63
CA PHE A 15 24.86 -41.21 -20.92
C PHE A 15 23.83 -41.78 -21.89
N ASP A 16 23.29 -42.96 -21.58
CA ASP A 16 22.20 -43.55 -22.35
C ASP A 16 21.01 -42.56 -22.32
N GLU A 17 20.20 -42.51 -23.39
CA GLU A 17 19.05 -41.60 -23.47
C GLU A 17 18.11 -41.75 -22.27
N GLU A 18 18.03 -42.94 -21.68
CA GLU A 18 17.27 -43.25 -20.47
C GLU A 18 17.86 -42.57 -19.21
N ASP A 19 19.17 -42.60 -19.01
CA ASP A 19 19.84 -41.94 -17.88
C ASP A 19 19.75 -40.41 -17.98
N TYR A 20 19.78 -39.87 -19.20
CA TYR A 20 19.60 -38.43 -19.43
C TYR A 20 18.15 -37.98 -19.20
N LEU A 21 17.17 -38.82 -19.53
CA LEU A 21 15.75 -38.58 -19.22
C LEU A 21 15.48 -38.67 -17.72
N GLU A 22 16.10 -39.60 -17.01
CA GLU A 22 16.02 -39.71 -15.55
C GLU A 22 16.66 -38.49 -14.86
N PHE A 23 17.85 -38.05 -15.31
CA PHE A 23 18.49 -36.82 -14.86
C PHE A 23 17.59 -35.58 -15.07
N LEU A 24 16.98 -35.43 -16.25
CA LEU A 24 16.04 -34.35 -16.54
C LEU A 24 14.80 -34.37 -15.64
N SER A 25 14.29 -35.55 -15.31
CA SER A 25 13.13 -35.71 -14.41
C SER A 25 13.47 -35.27 -12.97
N THR A 26 14.68 -35.58 -12.50
CA THR A 26 15.13 -35.20 -11.16
C THR A 26 15.38 -33.70 -11.07
N GLU A 27 16.11 -33.11 -12.02
CA GLU A 27 16.38 -31.66 -12.04
C GLU A 27 15.11 -30.81 -12.19
N THR A 28 14.13 -31.27 -12.98
CA THR A 28 12.85 -30.54 -13.14
C THR A 28 11.93 -30.69 -11.92
N SER A 29 11.96 -31.82 -11.23
CA SER A 29 11.30 -31.99 -9.93
C SER A 29 11.92 -31.07 -8.87
N ASP A 30 13.25 -30.97 -8.85
CA ASP A 30 13.99 -30.09 -7.94
C ASP A 30 13.70 -28.61 -8.23
N MET A 31 13.67 -28.20 -9.51
CA MET A 31 13.22 -26.87 -9.94
C MET A 31 11.84 -26.52 -9.38
N VAL A 32 10.86 -27.41 -9.58
CA VAL A 32 9.49 -27.19 -9.12
C VAL A 32 9.45 -27.07 -7.60
N SER A 33 10.25 -27.89 -6.91
CA SER A 33 10.35 -27.83 -5.45
C SER A 33 11.00 -26.52 -4.97
N ASP A 34 12.04 -26.04 -5.65
CA ASP A 34 12.75 -24.81 -5.32
C ASP A 34 11.90 -23.58 -5.60
N LEU A 35 11.19 -23.54 -6.73
CA LEU A 35 10.21 -22.51 -7.03
C LEU A 35 9.10 -22.49 -5.98
N ILE A 36 8.50 -23.65 -5.65
CA ILE A 36 7.48 -23.74 -4.59
C ILE A 36 8.05 -23.28 -3.24
N ASN A 37 9.30 -23.61 -2.91
CA ASN A 37 9.96 -23.20 -1.68
C ASN A 37 10.24 -21.69 -1.65
N GLU A 38 10.66 -21.08 -2.76
CA GLU A 38 10.85 -19.62 -2.86
C GLU A 38 9.51 -18.88 -2.72
N TYR A 39 8.45 -19.33 -3.40
CA TYR A 39 7.11 -18.71 -3.30
C TYR A 39 6.44 -18.95 -1.95
N SER A 40 6.62 -20.11 -1.32
CA SER A 40 6.09 -20.38 0.03
C SER A 40 6.83 -19.64 1.14
N ARG A 41 8.11 -19.30 0.98
CA ARG A 41 8.84 -18.43 1.92
C ARG A 41 8.26 -17.01 1.94
N VAL A 42 7.74 -16.51 0.81
CA VAL A 42 7.01 -15.23 0.77
C VAL A 42 5.70 -15.32 1.56
N LYS A 43 4.99 -16.46 1.54
CA LYS A 43 3.82 -16.70 2.41
C LYS A 43 4.17 -16.57 3.89
N VAL A 44 5.36 -16.94 4.36
CA VAL A 44 5.73 -16.77 5.78
C VAL A 44 5.87 -15.29 6.17
N SER A 45 6.17 -14.41 5.21
CA SER A 45 6.18 -12.95 5.43
C SER A 45 4.78 -12.31 5.39
N GLU A 46 3.83 -12.90 4.64
CA GLU A 46 2.43 -12.45 4.57
C GLU A 46 1.52 -13.14 5.62
N ASN A 47 1.92 -14.30 6.17
CA ASN A 47 1.13 -15.10 7.12
C ASN A 47 1.18 -14.65 8.58
N ASN A 48 1.88 -13.56 8.91
CA ASN A 48 1.69 -12.90 10.21
C ASN A 48 0.42 -12.04 10.25
N THR A 49 -0.35 -11.97 9.16
CA THR A 49 -1.63 -11.23 9.08
C THR A 49 -2.82 -12.07 8.64
N GLU A 50 -2.82 -13.39 8.90
CA GLU A 50 -4.03 -14.20 8.77
C GLU A 50 -4.27 -15.01 10.06
N LYS A 51 -4.97 -14.37 11.01
CA LYS A 51 -5.72 -15.08 12.04
C LYS A 51 -7.16 -15.25 11.56
N MET A 52 -7.47 -16.50 11.22
CA MET A 52 -8.73 -17.22 11.46
C MET A 52 -9.95 -16.37 11.81
N TRP A 53 -10.89 -16.31 10.88
CA TRP A 53 -12.31 -16.21 11.19
C TRP A 53 -12.87 -17.62 11.03
N ASP A 54 -13.12 -18.28 12.16
CA ASP A 54 -14.02 -19.43 12.21
C ASP A 54 -15.44 -18.87 12.02
N VAL A 55 -16.08 -19.21 10.91
CA VAL A 55 -17.54 -19.12 10.74
C VAL A 55 -18.05 -20.54 10.85
N ASP A 56 -18.54 -20.90 12.03
CA ASP A 56 -19.49 -22.01 12.15
C ASP A 56 -20.87 -21.50 11.70
N GLU A 57 -21.48 -22.33 10.87
CA GLU A 57 -22.77 -22.21 10.21
C GLU A 57 -23.94 -22.14 11.21
N ASP A 58 -24.93 -21.30 10.92
CA ASP A 58 -26.34 -21.60 11.20
C ASP A 58 -27.20 -20.95 10.10
N ILE A 59 -27.94 -21.77 9.35
CA ILE A 59 -29.09 -21.41 8.49
C ILE A 59 -30.26 -22.17 9.11
N ASP A 60 -31.06 -21.53 9.98
CA ASP A 60 -32.27 -20.73 9.73
C ASP A 60 -33.55 -21.56 9.78
N ASP A 61 -34.56 -21.05 10.52
CA ASP A 61 -35.86 -20.80 9.90
C ASP A 61 -36.74 -19.84 10.73
N ALA A 62 -37.05 -18.72 10.07
CA ALA A 62 -38.37 -18.09 9.95
C ALA A 62 -38.72 -16.85 10.80
N VAL A 63 -38.73 -15.73 10.04
CA VAL A 63 -39.65 -14.56 10.07
C VAL A 63 -39.21 -13.33 10.89
N SER A 64 -38.48 -12.41 10.26
CA SER A 64 -39.03 -11.28 9.49
C SER A 64 -37.87 -10.40 8.99
N LYS A 65 -37.99 -9.95 7.73
CA LYS A 65 -37.05 -9.13 6.97
C LYS A 65 -36.47 -7.95 7.77
N ASP A 66 -35.16 -7.79 7.69
CA ASP A 66 -34.49 -6.50 7.42
C ASP A 66 -33.16 -6.78 6.73
N ASP A 67 -33.02 -6.22 5.52
CA ASP A 67 -31.78 -6.14 4.74
C ASP A 67 -30.80 -5.20 5.46
N VAL A 68 -29.56 -5.65 5.70
CA VAL A 68 -28.42 -4.76 5.87
C VAL A 68 -27.49 -4.99 4.70
N THR A 69 -27.66 -4.13 3.69
CA THR A 69 -26.63 -3.82 2.70
C THR A 69 -25.38 -3.27 3.41
N PRO A 70 -24.18 -3.71 3.06
CA PRO A 70 -22.99 -2.91 3.27
C PRO A 70 -22.86 -2.00 2.05
N ASP A 71 -23.36 -0.77 2.13
CA ASP A 71 -22.87 0.35 1.32
C ASP A 71 -23.50 1.67 1.81
N ASP A 72 -22.75 2.74 1.54
CA ASP A 72 -23.10 4.15 1.52
C ASP A 72 -23.12 4.98 2.83
N ASP A 73 -22.04 5.74 2.94
CA ASP A 73 -22.01 7.10 3.46
C ASP A 73 -23.23 7.91 2.94
N SER A 74 -24.22 8.15 3.80
CA SER A 74 -25.10 9.32 3.68
C SER A 74 -25.66 9.69 5.06
N ASP A 75 -25.28 10.88 5.51
CA ASP A 75 -25.93 11.60 6.59
C ASP A 75 -27.27 12.12 6.07
N GLU A 76 -28.40 11.82 6.74
CA GLU A 76 -29.53 12.75 6.95
C GLU A 76 -30.63 12.14 7.85
N ASP A 77 -31.15 13.01 8.74
CA ASP A 77 -32.49 13.06 9.33
C ASP A 77 -32.99 12.16 10.49
N TYR A 78 -33.10 12.85 11.64
CA TYR A 78 -34.31 13.07 12.48
C TYR A 78 -34.48 12.37 13.84
N MET A 79 -35.04 13.19 14.73
CA MET A 79 -35.40 13.01 16.13
C MET A 79 -36.63 12.11 16.34
N SER A 80 -36.71 11.37 17.44
CA SER A 80 -37.79 11.48 18.44
C SER A 80 -37.71 10.42 19.53
N GLU A 81 -38.21 10.80 20.70
CA GLU A 81 -38.20 10.15 22.00
C GLU A 81 -39.05 8.86 22.07
N THR A 82 -38.69 7.90 22.92
CA THR A 82 -39.39 7.65 24.21
C THR A 82 -39.07 6.27 24.83
N ALA A 83 -38.84 6.33 26.16
CA ALA A 83 -39.25 5.40 27.21
C ALA A 83 -38.80 3.92 27.25
N TYR A 84 -37.95 3.62 28.23
CA TYR A 84 -37.81 2.32 28.94
C TYR A 84 -39.12 1.89 29.64
N PRO A 85 -39.36 0.58 29.90
CA PRO A 85 -38.88 -0.01 31.17
C PRO A 85 -38.45 -1.49 31.14
N SER A 86 -37.26 -1.72 31.70
CA SER A 86 -36.80 -2.76 32.63
C SER A 86 -37.53 -4.12 32.80
N LYS A 87 -36.73 -5.20 32.84
CA LYS A 87 -36.64 -6.35 33.80
C LYS A 87 -36.20 -7.60 33.01
N SER A 88 -35.37 -8.54 33.46
CA SER A 88 -34.75 -8.84 34.75
C SER A 88 -33.59 -9.83 34.55
N ARG A 89 -32.58 -9.74 35.42
CA ARG A 89 -31.39 -10.62 35.51
C ARG A 89 -31.74 -12.08 35.78
N LYS A 90 -31.05 -13.04 35.15
CA LYS A 90 -30.62 -14.30 35.81
C LYS A 90 -29.19 -14.74 35.45
N LYS A 91 -28.54 -15.23 36.50
CA LYS A 91 -27.10 -15.43 36.76
C LYS A 91 -26.40 -16.50 35.90
N LYS A 92 -25.13 -16.22 35.57
CA LYS A 92 -24.12 -17.17 35.08
C LYS A 92 -23.72 -18.18 36.16
N LYS A 93 -23.52 -19.44 35.79
CA LYS A 93 -22.71 -20.42 36.55
C LYS A 93 -21.46 -20.78 35.74
N VAL A 94 -20.32 -20.65 36.41
CA VAL A 94 -18.97 -20.95 35.97
C VAL A 94 -18.68 -22.43 36.20
N VAL A 95 -18.13 -23.15 35.20
CA VAL A 95 -17.34 -24.37 35.46
C VAL A 95 -16.12 -24.42 34.52
N ARG A 96 -14.94 -24.45 35.14
CA ARG A 96 -13.60 -24.63 34.58
C ARG A 96 -13.44 -26.02 33.94
N ARG A 97 -12.67 -26.13 32.84
CA ARG A 97 -12.03 -27.40 32.44
C ARG A 97 -10.50 -27.28 32.49
N ARG A 98 -9.89 -28.27 33.14
CA ARG A 98 -8.46 -28.46 33.37
C ARG A 98 -7.83 -29.17 32.16
N ASN A 99 -6.60 -28.75 31.85
CA ASN A 99 -5.66 -29.42 30.94
C ASN A 99 -5.16 -30.75 31.53
N LEU A 100 -4.93 -31.74 30.66
CA LEU A 100 -4.07 -32.90 30.91
C LEU A 100 -3.14 -33.10 29.72
N LYS A 101 -1.85 -33.16 30.04
CA LYS A 101 -0.69 -33.32 29.15
C LYS A 101 -0.34 -34.81 28.93
N ASN A 102 0.60 -35.01 28.00
CA ASN A 102 1.59 -36.11 27.86
C ASN A 102 1.15 -37.29 26.96
N SER A 103 1.99 -37.93 26.14
CA SER A 103 3.42 -37.77 25.81
C SER A 103 3.84 -38.74 24.70
N LYS A 104 4.75 -38.28 23.83
CA LYS A 104 5.85 -38.97 23.09
C LYS A 104 5.84 -40.51 22.92
N LYS A 105 6.05 -40.98 21.67
CA LYS A 105 7.18 -41.88 21.28
C LYS A 105 7.40 -41.98 19.75
N LYS A 106 8.64 -42.34 19.39
CA LYS A 106 9.35 -42.20 18.09
C LYS A 106 9.20 -43.40 17.13
N LYS A 107 9.31 -43.07 15.82
CA LYS A 107 9.88 -43.73 14.61
C LYS A 107 10.22 -45.24 14.64
N THR A 108 9.83 -45.96 13.58
CA THR A 108 10.72 -46.68 12.62
C THR A 108 9.96 -47.13 11.37
N SER A 109 10.61 -47.04 10.20
CA SER A 109 10.18 -47.52 8.89
C SER A 109 10.43 -49.02 8.70
N LYS A 110 9.55 -49.69 7.94
CA LYS A 110 9.88 -50.62 6.86
C LYS A 110 8.62 -51.05 6.10
N SER A 111 8.77 -51.06 4.78
CA SER A 111 7.81 -51.46 3.76
C SER A 111 7.47 -52.95 3.87
N THR A 112 6.18 -53.24 3.79
CA THR A 112 5.66 -54.50 3.23
C THR A 112 4.21 -54.26 2.86
N THR A 113 3.89 -54.63 1.64
CA THR A 113 2.58 -54.66 1.00
C THR A 113 1.51 -55.23 1.93
N VAL A 114 0.77 -54.35 2.59
CA VAL A 114 -0.49 -54.68 3.24
C VAL A 114 -1.56 -53.96 2.44
N GLN A 115 -2.32 -54.73 1.65
CA GLN A 115 -3.66 -54.32 1.23
C GLN A 115 -4.34 -53.78 2.48
N GLN A 116 -4.53 -52.45 2.55
CA GLN A 116 -5.30 -51.88 3.63
C GLN A 116 -6.67 -52.57 3.60
N PRO A 117 -7.13 -53.15 4.72
CA PRO A 117 -8.46 -53.72 4.74
C PRO A 117 -9.40 -52.57 4.39
N ARG A 118 -10.15 -52.71 3.29
CA ARG A 118 -11.28 -51.83 2.97
C ARG A 118 -12.04 -51.67 4.29
N ALA A 119 -11.89 -50.50 4.92
CA ALA A 119 -12.53 -50.22 6.18
C ALA A 119 -14.01 -50.48 5.94
N LYS A 120 -14.56 -51.48 6.62
CA LYS A 120 -15.96 -51.89 6.49
C LYS A 120 -16.80 -50.64 6.59
N CYS A 121 -17.29 -50.21 5.44
CA CYS A 121 -18.08 -49.01 5.28
C CYS A 121 -19.35 -49.24 6.07
N TYR A 122 -19.50 -48.58 7.22
CA TYR A 122 -20.82 -48.31 7.75
C TYR A 122 -21.49 -47.45 6.67
N ARG A 123 -22.20 -48.10 5.74
CA ARG A 123 -23.14 -47.41 4.88
C ARG A 123 -24.02 -46.63 5.84
N ARG A 124 -23.92 -45.30 5.82
CA ARG A 124 -24.91 -44.44 6.46
C ARG A 124 -26.16 -44.54 5.60
N ASN A 125 -26.78 -45.72 5.60
CA ASN A 125 -28.07 -45.93 4.99
C ASN A 125 -29.02 -45.00 5.73
N LEU A 126 -29.70 -44.15 4.96
CA LEU A 126 -30.79 -43.36 5.46
C LEU A 126 -31.79 -44.34 6.12
N PRO A 127 -32.36 -44.03 7.30
CA PRO A 127 -33.45 -44.82 7.88
C PRO A 127 -34.52 -45.07 6.82
N GLU A 128 -35.05 -46.28 6.75
CA GLU A 128 -36.01 -46.70 5.72
C GLU A 128 -37.22 -45.74 5.64
N GLN A 129 -37.62 -45.16 6.77
CA GLN A 129 -38.65 -44.11 6.87
C GLN A 129 -38.28 -42.82 6.11
N LEU A 130 -37.05 -42.30 6.30
CA LEU A 130 -36.59 -41.09 5.60
C LEU A 130 -36.30 -41.37 4.12
N GLN A 131 -35.88 -42.60 3.79
CA GLN A 131 -35.71 -43.02 2.40
C GLN A 131 -37.05 -43.13 1.69
N SER A 132 -38.08 -43.62 2.38
CA SER A 132 -39.46 -43.60 1.88
C SER A 132 -39.97 -42.18 1.67
N ILE A 133 -39.62 -41.21 2.53
CA ILE A 133 -40.00 -39.80 2.37
C ILE A 133 -39.32 -39.17 1.16
N LEU A 134 -38.03 -39.47 0.90
CA LEU A 134 -37.35 -39.04 -0.33
C LEU A 134 -37.96 -39.68 -1.58
N GLY A 135 -38.29 -40.98 -1.53
CA GLY A 135 -39.03 -41.66 -2.59
C GLY A 135 -40.39 -40.99 -2.87
N HIS A 136 -41.14 -40.66 -1.82
CA HIS A 136 -42.40 -39.93 -1.93
C HIS A 136 -42.20 -38.52 -2.51
N ALA A 137 -41.12 -37.81 -2.13
CA ALA A 137 -40.80 -36.51 -2.71
C ALA A 137 -40.55 -36.60 -4.23
N SER A 138 -39.83 -37.64 -4.68
CA SER A 138 -39.61 -37.89 -6.12
C SER A 138 -40.90 -38.24 -6.88
N LEU A 139 -41.82 -38.98 -6.24
CA LEU A 139 -43.14 -39.29 -6.81
C LEU A 139 -44.04 -38.05 -6.89
N CYS A 140 -44.07 -37.22 -5.83
CA CYS A 140 -44.78 -35.93 -5.85
C CYS A 140 -44.27 -35.03 -6.97
N PHE A 141 -42.95 -35.03 -7.21
CA PHE A 141 -42.36 -34.29 -8.30
C PHE A 141 -42.80 -34.83 -9.68
N ALA A 142 -42.78 -36.15 -9.88
CA ALA A 142 -43.26 -36.78 -11.10
C ALA A 142 -44.76 -36.50 -11.37
N ASN A 143 -45.56 -36.31 -10.31
CA ASN A 143 -46.97 -35.92 -10.38
C ASN A 143 -47.19 -34.41 -10.61
N GLY A 144 -46.12 -33.60 -10.70
CA GLY A 144 -46.18 -32.15 -10.91
C GLY A 144 -46.39 -31.33 -9.63
N GLU A 145 -46.43 -31.95 -8.45
CA GLU A 145 -46.60 -31.27 -7.16
C GLU A 145 -45.25 -30.76 -6.59
N VAL A 146 -44.60 -29.85 -7.32
CA VAL A 146 -43.20 -29.44 -7.06
C VAL A 146 -43.00 -28.82 -5.66
N GLN A 147 -43.94 -28.00 -5.18
CA GLN A 147 -43.80 -27.34 -3.88
C GLN A 147 -43.81 -28.33 -2.72
N LYS A 148 -44.66 -29.37 -2.79
CA LYS A 148 -44.72 -30.43 -1.78
C LYS A 148 -43.45 -31.28 -1.81
N ALA A 149 -42.90 -31.55 -2.99
CA ALA A 149 -41.63 -32.27 -3.11
C ALA A 149 -40.47 -31.51 -2.43
N ILE A 150 -40.40 -30.18 -2.59
CA ILE A 150 -39.39 -29.34 -1.95
C ILE A 150 -39.54 -29.35 -0.42
N THR A 151 -40.77 -29.26 0.12
CA THR A 151 -40.98 -29.29 1.57
C THR A 151 -40.53 -30.62 2.16
N LEU A 152 -40.88 -31.74 1.51
CA LEU A 152 -40.48 -33.08 1.96
C LEU A 152 -38.95 -33.25 1.96
N CYS A 153 -38.26 -32.77 0.93
CA CYS A 153 -36.79 -32.82 0.91
C CYS A 153 -36.16 -31.92 1.99
N LYS A 154 -36.74 -30.74 2.28
CA LYS A 154 -36.28 -29.87 3.38
C LYS A 154 -36.49 -30.52 4.75
N ASP A 155 -37.59 -31.23 4.93
CA ASP A 155 -37.84 -31.97 6.17
C ASP A 155 -36.82 -33.10 6.37
N VAL A 156 -36.43 -33.80 5.30
CA VAL A 156 -35.32 -34.77 5.38
C VAL A 156 -33.99 -34.11 5.73
N ILE A 157 -33.72 -32.90 5.22
CA ILE A 157 -32.51 -32.13 5.55
C ILE A 157 -32.51 -31.69 7.02
N ARG A 158 -33.64 -31.25 7.56
CA ARG A 158 -33.79 -30.89 8.98
C ARG A 158 -33.46 -32.07 9.91
N GLU A 159 -33.92 -33.26 9.54
CA GLU A 159 -33.65 -34.49 10.29
C GLU A 159 -32.20 -34.99 10.14
N ARG A 160 -31.64 -34.93 8.92
CA ARG A 160 -30.29 -35.44 8.61
C ARG A 160 -29.55 -34.50 7.65
N PRO A 161 -28.93 -33.42 8.16
CA PRO A 161 -28.26 -32.42 7.32
C PRO A 161 -26.97 -32.94 6.63
N LYS A 162 -26.43 -34.09 7.08
CA LYS A 162 -25.16 -34.64 6.57
C LYS A 162 -25.31 -35.61 5.39
N HIS A 163 -26.52 -35.82 4.88
CA HIS A 163 -26.80 -36.80 3.83
C HIS A 163 -27.01 -36.14 2.47
N HIS A 164 -26.37 -36.66 1.41
CA HIS A 164 -26.35 -36.01 0.10
C HIS A 164 -27.65 -36.15 -0.74
N ASP A 165 -28.36 -37.28 -0.71
CA ASP A 165 -29.51 -37.57 -1.61
C ASP A 165 -30.61 -36.49 -1.60
N ALA A 166 -30.91 -35.92 -0.43
CA ALA A 166 -31.94 -34.88 -0.32
C ALA A 166 -31.53 -33.59 -1.05
N TYR A 167 -30.25 -33.24 -1.01
CA TYR A 167 -29.69 -32.10 -1.73
C TYR A 167 -29.60 -32.36 -3.24
N GLU A 168 -29.31 -33.60 -3.64
CA GLU A 168 -29.30 -34.00 -5.05
C GLU A 168 -30.70 -33.88 -5.66
N LEU A 169 -31.74 -34.41 -5.00
CA LEU A 169 -33.12 -34.26 -5.45
C LEU A 169 -33.58 -32.80 -5.50
N LEU A 170 -33.22 -31.98 -4.50
CA LEU A 170 -33.49 -30.54 -4.54
C LEU A 170 -32.81 -29.85 -5.72
N SER A 171 -31.58 -30.24 -6.08
CA SER A 171 -30.89 -29.67 -7.23
C SER A 171 -31.64 -29.94 -8.53
N VAL A 172 -32.15 -31.17 -8.72
CA VAL A 172 -32.97 -31.54 -9.87
C VAL A 172 -34.28 -30.74 -9.90
N PHE A 173 -34.98 -30.66 -8.77
CA PHE A 173 -36.25 -29.92 -8.70
C PHE A 173 -36.07 -28.43 -8.99
N TYR A 174 -35.01 -27.79 -8.48
CA TYR A 174 -34.73 -26.39 -8.77
C TYR A 174 -34.21 -26.17 -10.20
N GLY A 175 -33.54 -27.17 -10.79
CA GLY A 175 -33.18 -27.19 -12.20
C GLY A 175 -34.40 -27.13 -13.12
N ASP A 176 -35.40 -27.98 -12.87
CA ASP A 176 -36.64 -28.03 -13.66
C ASP A 176 -37.52 -26.79 -13.46
N LEU A 177 -37.43 -26.12 -12.30
CA LEU A 177 -38.04 -24.82 -12.05
C LEU A 177 -37.31 -23.65 -12.75
N GLY A 178 -36.16 -23.89 -13.37
CA GLY A 178 -35.33 -22.87 -14.02
C GLY A 178 -34.53 -22.00 -13.04
N ASN A 179 -34.50 -22.32 -11.75
CA ASN A 179 -33.72 -21.57 -10.76
C ASN A 179 -32.29 -22.13 -10.66
N LEU A 180 -31.45 -21.71 -11.62
CA LEU A 180 -30.08 -22.20 -11.77
C LEU A 180 -29.18 -21.92 -10.57
N THR A 181 -29.38 -20.80 -9.86
CA THR A 181 -28.55 -20.46 -8.69
C THR A 181 -28.82 -21.41 -7.52
N LYS A 182 -30.08 -21.68 -7.18
CA LYS A 182 -30.42 -22.64 -6.12
C LYS A 182 -30.06 -24.07 -6.52
N CYS A 183 -30.27 -24.42 -7.79
CA CYS A 183 -29.84 -25.69 -8.35
C CYS A 183 -28.35 -25.93 -8.09
N PHE A 184 -27.50 -24.97 -8.49
CA PHE A 184 -26.05 -25.05 -8.30
C PHE A 184 -25.66 -25.23 -6.81
N HIS A 185 -26.21 -24.41 -5.90
CA HIS A 185 -25.84 -24.49 -4.48
C HIS A 185 -26.21 -25.85 -3.86
N HIS A 186 -27.39 -26.39 -4.19
CA HIS A 186 -27.80 -27.71 -3.72
C HIS A 186 -27.00 -28.84 -4.37
N ALA A 187 -26.64 -28.72 -5.64
CA ALA A 187 -25.78 -29.68 -6.33
C ALA A 187 -24.35 -29.69 -5.75
N MET A 188 -23.80 -28.51 -5.44
CA MET A 188 -22.51 -28.35 -4.78
C MET A 188 -22.53 -28.94 -3.36
N ALA A 189 -23.59 -28.70 -2.59
CA ALA A 189 -23.76 -29.29 -1.26
C ALA A 189 -23.82 -30.83 -1.33
N ALA A 190 -24.58 -31.38 -2.28
CA ALA A 190 -24.63 -32.83 -2.50
C ALA A 190 -23.25 -33.40 -2.85
N ALA A 191 -22.50 -32.71 -3.72
CA ALA A 191 -21.17 -33.15 -4.14
C ALA A 191 -20.14 -33.11 -3.00
N MET A 192 -20.17 -32.09 -2.14
CA MET A 192 -19.28 -31.97 -0.96
C MET A 192 -19.56 -33.05 0.10
N LEU A 193 -20.83 -33.42 0.28
CA LEU A 193 -21.24 -34.44 1.26
C LEU A 193 -20.95 -35.86 0.76
N ASN A 194 -20.92 -36.06 -0.56
CA ASN A 194 -20.64 -37.35 -1.17
C ASN A 194 -19.12 -37.61 -1.24
N ARG A 195 -18.67 -38.69 -0.60
CA ARG A 195 -17.25 -39.11 -0.63
C ARG A 195 -16.84 -39.84 -1.91
N ALA A 196 -17.79 -40.20 -2.76
CA ALA A 196 -17.58 -40.94 -4.01
C ALA A 196 -17.91 -40.08 -5.25
N THR A 197 -17.78 -38.76 -5.15
CA THR A 197 -17.96 -37.88 -6.30
C THR A 197 -16.82 -38.03 -7.31
N ASP A 198 -17.19 -38.27 -8.57
CA ASP A 198 -16.25 -38.38 -9.67
C ASP A 198 -15.71 -37.00 -10.10
N ALA A 199 -14.52 -36.99 -10.69
CA ALA A 199 -13.89 -35.77 -11.20
C ALA A 199 -14.74 -35.11 -12.32
N SER A 200 -15.44 -35.89 -13.14
CA SER A 200 -16.36 -35.38 -14.17
C SER A 200 -17.47 -34.52 -13.58
N ARG A 201 -18.08 -34.96 -12.47
CA ARG A 201 -19.16 -34.22 -11.82
C ARG A 201 -18.68 -32.90 -11.22
N TRP A 202 -17.45 -32.88 -10.67
CA TRP A 202 -16.83 -31.63 -10.21
C TRP A 202 -16.51 -30.67 -11.36
N LYS A 203 -16.17 -31.19 -12.54
CA LYS A 203 -15.95 -30.39 -13.76
C LYS A 203 -17.26 -29.77 -14.26
N GLU A 204 -18.34 -30.54 -14.34
CA GLU A 204 -19.67 -30.04 -14.71
C GLU A 204 -20.16 -28.96 -13.73
N LEU A 205 -19.95 -29.15 -12.42
CA LEU A 205 -20.24 -28.12 -11.42
C LEU A 205 -19.38 -26.87 -11.58
N ALA A 206 -18.11 -27.02 -11.97
CA ALA A 206 -17.26 -25.86 -12.25
C ALA A 206 -17.73 -25.07 -13.49
N GLU A 207 -18.13 -25.77 -14.56
CA GLU A 207 -18.65 -25.16 -15.79
C GLU A 207 -19.95 -24.39 -15.50
N THR A 208 -20.91 -25.01 -14.81
CA THR A 208 -22.16 -24.34 -14.38
C THR A 208 -21.89 -23.15 -13.46
N ALA A 209 -20.92 -23.23 -12.54
CA ALA A 209 -20.51 -22.08 -11.72
C ALA A 209 -19.92 -20.94 -12.55
N THR A 210 -19.13 -21.25 -13.60
CA THR A 210 -18.58 -20.23 -14.49
C THR A 210 -19.64 -19.55 -15.33
N GLU A 211 -20.65 -20.29 -15.81
CA GLU A 211 -21.80 -19.75 -16.54
C GLU A 211 -22.63 -18.81 -15.66
N LEU A 212 -22.76 -19.10 -14.38
CA LEU A 212 -23.48 -18.27 -13.40
C LEU A 212 -22.66 -17.09 -12.85
N GLY A 213 -21.37 -16.99 -13.18
CA GLY A 213 -20.47 -15.94 -12.67
C GLY A 213 -19.94 -16.18 -11.25
N PHE A 214 -20.16 -17.35 -10.65
CA PHE A 214 -19.66 -17.71 -9.31
C PHE A 214 -18.21 -18.24 -9.37
N HIS A 215 -17.28 -17.36 -9.74
CA HIS A 215 -15.88 -17.70 -9.99
C HIS A 215 -15.14 -18.29 -8.77
N SER A 216 -15.43 -17.83 -7.55
CA SER A 216 -14.77 -18.36 -6.33
C SER A 216 -15.17 -19.80 -6.03
N GLN A 217 -16.45 -20.13 -6.22
CA GLN A 217 -16.99 -21.48 -6.05
C GLN A 217 -16.48 -22.42 -7.16
N ALA A 218 -16.38 -21.93 -8.40
CA ALA A 218 -15.79 -22.68 -9.52
C ALA A 218 -14.35 -23.14 -9.22
N VAL A 219 -13.52 -22.29 -8.60
CA VAL A 219 -12.14 -22.63 -8.20
C VAL A 219 -12.12 -23.77 -7.18
N ILE A 220 -13.09 -23.82 -6.26
CA ILE A 220 -13.19 -24.89 -5.25
C ILE A 220 -13.55 -26.22 -5.93
N CYS A 221 -14.53 -26.20 -6.84
CA CYS A 221 -14.92 -27.39 -7.62
C CYS A 221 -13.73 -27.93 -8.43
N LEU A 222 -13.01 -27.05 -9.13
CA LEU A 222 -11.82 -27.44 -9.91
C LEU A 222 -10.68 -27.95 -9.02
N LYS A 223 -10.50 -27.39 -7.82
CA LYS A 223 -9.51 -27.89 -6.85
C LYS A 223 -9.85 -29.32 -6.41
N ASN A 224 -11.11 -29.62 -6.15
CA ASN A 224 -11.54 -30.96 -5.79
C ASN A 224 -11.37 -31.94 -6.96
N ALA A 225 -11.68 -31.51 -8.19
CA ALA A 225 -11.44 -32.31 -9.39
C ALA A 225 -9.94 -32.64 -9.57
N ILE A 226 -9.06 -31.65 -9.43
CA ILE A 226 -7.60 -31.83 -9.57
C ILE A 226 -7.04 -32.77 -8.49
N ASN A 227 -7.58 -32.76 -7.27
CA ASN A 227 -7.15 -33.68 -6.23
C ASN A 227 -7.47 -35.15 -6.55
N LEU A 228 -8.53 -35.40 -7.34
CA LEU A 228 -8.93 -36.73 -7.79
C LEU A 228 -8.15 -37.16 -9.05
N GLU A 229 -7.99 -36.25 -10.01
CA GLU A 229 -7.24 -36.46 -11.25
C GLU A 229 -6.09 -35.44 -11.41
N PRO A 230 -4.95 -35.64 -10.73
CA PRO A 230 -3.80 -34.73 -10.86
C PRO A 230 -3.19 -34.67 -12.25
N MET A 231 -3.48 -35.66 -13.11
CA MET A 231 -2.90 -35.84 -14.45
C MET A 231 -3.68 -35.13 -15.56
N ASN A 232 -4.91 -34.68 -15.29
CA ASN A 232 -5.79 -34.13 -16.32
C ASN A 232 -5.51 -32.63 -16.58
N TRP A 233 -4.84 -32.33 -17.70
CA TRP A 233 -4.42 -30.96 -18.04
C TRP A 233 -5.59 -29.98 -18.26
N ALA A 234 -6.73 -30.47 -18.75
CA ALA A 234 -7.89 -29.64 -19.05
C ALA A 234 -8.45 -28.97 -17.79
N LEU A 235 -8.31 -29.61 -16.62
CA LEU A 235 -8.73 -29.06 -15.33
C LEU A 235 -7.86 -27.88 -14.91
N TYR A 236 -6.54 -27.93 -15.17
CA TYR A 236 -5.63 -26.82 -14.88
C TYR A 236 -5.88 -25.63 -15.80
N ASP A 237 -6.12 -25.86 -17.09
CA ASP A 237 -6.45 -24.80 -18.05
C ASP A 237 -7.79 -24.10 -17.69
N ALA A 238 -8.82 -24.88 -17.35
CA ALA A 238 -10.10 -24.34 -16.86
C ALA A 238 -9.89 -23.48 -15.61
N LYS A 239 -9.06 -23.93 -14.66
CA LYS A 239 -8.76 -23.19 -13.43
C LYS A 239 -7.97 -21.91 -13.69
N ASN A 240 -7.03 -21.94 -14.63
CA ASN A 240 -6.26 -20.77 -15.05
C ASN A 240 -7.16 -19.70 -15.67
N LYS A 241 -8.11 -20.10 -16.52
CA LYS A 241 -9.11 -19.19 -17.10
C LYS A 241 -9.93 -18.48 -16.02
N VAL A 242 -10.41 -19.22 -15.01
CA VAL A 242 -11.16 -18.62 -13.89
C VAL A 242 -10.31 -17.66 -13.06
N HIS A 243 -9.06 -18.02 -12.72
CA HIS A 243 -8.16 -17.10 -12.00
C HIS A 243 -7.77 -15.86 -12.83
N ALA A 244 -7.69 -15.99 -14.16
CA ALA A 244 -7.48 -14.85 -15.05
C ALA A 244 -8.67 -13.87 -15.01
N PHE A 245 -9.91 -14.36 -14.98
CA PHE A 245 -11.09 -13.51 -14.77
C PHE A 245 -11.07 -12.80 -13.41
N LEU A 246 -10.61 -13.47 -12.35
CA LEU A 246 -10.47 -12.89 -11.01
C LEU A 246 -9.27 -11.92 -10.87
N GLN A 247 -8.44 -11.77 -11.89
CA GLN A 247 -7.21 -10.97 -11.86
C GLN A 247 -6.24 -11.37 -10.72
N GLU A 248 -6.15 -12.67 -10.42
CA GLU A 248 -5.27 -13.23 -9.37
C GLU A 248 -4.02 -13.91 -9.96
N PRO A 249 -3.01 -13.17 -10.48
CA PRO A 249 -1.90 -13.74 -11.25
C PRO A 249 -1.05 -14.74 -10.46
N ARG A 250 -0.90 -14.53 -9.14
CA ARG A 250 -0.14 -15.41 -8.25
C ARG A 250 -0.74 -16.82 -8.17
N LYS A 251 -2.06 -16.92 -8.07
CA LYS A 251 -2.74 -18.22 -8.00
C LYS A 251 -2.68 -18.95 -9.34
N VAL A 252 -2.71 -18.21 -10.46
CA VAL A 252 -2.45 -18.79 -11.79
C VAL A 252 -1.04 -19.38 -11.84
N LEU A 253 -0.04 -18.71 -11.27
CA LEU A 253 1.32 -19.23 -11.22
C LEU A 253 1.39 -20.53 -10.40
N GLU A 254 0.74 -20.57 -9.23
CA GLU A 254 0.68 -21.78 -8.39
C GLU A 254 0.00 -22.95 -9.11
N THR A 255 -1.05 -22.69 -9.88
CA THR A 255 -1.75 -23.73 -10.66
C THR A 255 -0.92 -24.21 -11.84
N GLU A 256 -0.20 -23.33 -12.53
CA GLU A 256 0.73 -23.72 -13.60
C GLU A 256 1.90 -24.55 -13.06
N LEU A 257 2.47 -24.18 -11.90
CA LEU A 257 3.52 -24.97 -11.25
C LEU A 257 3.00 -26.35 -10.80
N ALA A 258 1.78 -26.41 -10.25
CA ALA A 258 1.15 -27.68 -9.90
C ALA A 258 0.88 -28.54 -11.15
N ALA A 259 0.50 -27.92 -12.27
CA ALA A 259 0.30 -28.60 -13.54
C ALA A 259 1.61 -29.21 -14.05
N VAL A 260 2.71 -28.44 -14.04
CA VAL A 260 4.05 -28.93 -14.43
C VAL A 260 4.48 -30.11 -13.54
N LYS A 261 4.21 -30.05 -12.23
CA LYS A 261 4.49 -31.15 -11.29
C LYS A 261 3.66 -32.41 -11.59
N GLY A 262 2.37 -32.23 -11.89
CA GLY A 262 1.48 -33.33 -12.24
C GLY A 262 1.90 -34.01 -13.54
N MET A 263 2.27 -33.21 -14.55
CA MET A 263 2.70 -33.68 -15.87
C MET A 263 4.04 -34.42 -15.87
N LEU A 264 4.93 -34.15 -14.92
CA LEU A 264 6.21 -34.89 -14.80
C LEU A 264 6.01 -36.40 -14.60
N ASN A 265 4.84 -36.82 -14.12
CA ASN A 265 4.52 -38.21 -13.79
C ASN A 265 3.72 -38.93 -14.89
N SER A 266 3.43 -38.28 -16.03
CA SER A 266 2.69 -38.88 -17.15
C SER A 266 3.61 -39.29 -18.29
N GLU A 267 3.42 -40.51 -18.82
CA GLU A 267 4.12 -40.99 -20.03
C GLU A 267 3.64 -40.26 -21.31
N GLU A 268 2.46 -39.64 -21.29
CA GLU A 268 1.89 -38.87 -22.42
C GLU A 268 2.32 -37.39 -22.40
N MET A 269 3.61 -37.15 -22.57
CA MET A 269 4.18 -35.81 -22.66
C MET A 269 3.85 -35.14 -24.00
N THR A 270 2.79 -34.32 -24.06
CA THR A 270 2.66 -33.35 -25.16
C THR A 270 3.68 -32.21 -24.96
N TYR A 271 4.83 -32.35 -25.60
CA TYR A 271 5.98 -31.42 -25.60
C TYR A 271 5.56 -29.93 -25.71
N ASP A 272 4.57 -29.63 -26.55
CA ASP A 272 4.12 -28.26 -26.81
C ASP A 272 3.46 -27.61 -25.58
N HIS A 273 2.70 -28.37 -24.79
CA HIS A 273 2.04 -27.83 -23.60
C HIS A 273 3.05 -27.50 -22.49
N TYR A 274 4.09 -28.32 -22.30
CA TYR A 274 5.15 -28.03 -21.34
C TYR A 274 5.88 -26.71 -21.67
N LEU A 275 6.16 -26.47 -22.96
CA LEU A 275 6.78 -25.22 -23.41
C LEU A 275 5.86 -24.01 -23.21
N GLN A 276 4.54 -24.16 -23.45
CA GLN A 276 3.56 -23.09 -23.22
C GLN A 276 3.48 -22.72 -21.73
N TYR A 277 3.44 -23.70 -20.84
CA TYR A 277 3.39 -23.45 -19.40
C TYR A 277 4.67 -22.82 -18.87
N THR A 278 5.84 -23.33 -19.24
CA THR A 278 7.13 -22.74 -18.85
C THR A 278 7.31 -21.32 -19.39
N GLU A 279 6.79 -21.02 -20.58
CA GLU A 279 6.78 -19.65 -21.11
C GLU A 279 5.81 -18.73 -20.35
N SER A 280 4.61 -19.22 -20.01
CA SER A 280 3.64 -18.47 -19.19
C SER A 280 4.22 -18.13 -17.82
N ILE A 281 4.85 -19.12 -17.16
CA ILE A 281 5.55 -18.96 -15.88
C ILE A 281 6.65 -17.92 -16.01
N TYR A 282 7.52 -18.01 -17.02
CA TYR A 282 8.59 -17.03 -17.25
C TYR A 282 8.05 -15.59 -17.43
N ARG A 283 6.99 -15.40 -18.24
CA ARG A 283 6.37 -14.09 -18.44
C ARG A 283 5.82 -13.51 -17.13
N LYS A 284 5.25 -14.33 -16.26
CA LYS A 284 4.73 -13.91 -14.96
C LYS A 284 5.84 -13.61 -13.95
N CYS A 285 6.87 -14.45 -13.84
CA CYS A 285 8.03 -14.18 -12.99
C CYS A 285 8.70 -12.84 -13.37
N LYS A 286 8.78 -12.54 -14.68
CA LYS A 286 9.27 -11.25 -15.18
C LYS A 286 8.36 -10.08 -14.79
N ALA A 287 7.04 -10.27 -14.80
CA ALA A 287 6.08 -9.25 -14.37
C ALA A 287 6.15 -8.97 -12.86
N GLU A 288 6.46 -9.99 -12.04
CA GLU A 288 6.60 -9.89 -10.58
C GLU A 288 8.02 -9.48 -10.12
N ASN A 289 8.96 -9.27 -11.06
CA ASN A 289 10.38 -9.01 -10.79
C ASN A 289 11.10 -10.13 -9.99
N ASP A 290 10.61 -11.36 -10.04
CA ASP A 290 11.30 -12.51 -9.45
C ASP A 290 12.43 -13.01 -10.36
N GLN A 291 13.64 -12.51 -10.10
CA GLN A 291 14.82 -12.80 -10.92
C GLN A 291 15.37 -14.21 -10.75
N LYS A 292 15.14 -14.87 -9.60
CA LYS A 292 15.65 -16.22 -9.34
C LYS A 292 14.76 -17.26 -9.99
N GLY A 293 13.44 -17.15 -9.78
CA GLY A 293 12.48 -18.04 -10.40
C GLY A 293 12.53 -17.98 -11.93
N ALA A 294 12.61 -16.78 -12.50
CA ALA A 294 12.74 -16.60 -13.95
C ALA A 294 14.01 -17.25 -14.53
N ARG A 295 15.13 -17.19 -13.80
CA ARG A 295 16.40 -17.79 -14.20
C ARG A 295 16.32 -19.32 -14.25
N LEU A 296 15.80 -19.93 -13.20
CA LEU A 296 15.59 -21.37 -13.15
C LEU A 296 14.69 -21.82 -14.30
N CYS A 297 13.53 -21.17 -14.48
CA CYS A 297 12.59 -21.50 -15.56
C CYS A 297 13.25 -21.48 -16.95
N LEU A 298 14.05 -20.46 -17.26
CA LEU A 298 14.77 -20.40 -18.54
C LEU A 298 15.84 -21.49 -18.68
N ARG A 299 16.59 -21.82 -17.62
CA ARG A 299 17.56 -22.91 -17.66
C ARG A 299 16.88 -24.24 -18.03
N HIS A 300 15.77 -24.57 -17.37
CA HIS A 300 15.04 -25.82 -17.66
C HIS A 300 14.35 -25.81 -19.02
N TYR A 301 13.86 -24.64 -19.47
CA TYR A 301 13.38 -24.47 -20.84
C TYR A 301 14.47 -24.82 -21.86
N LEU A 302 15.70 -24.32 -21.65
CA LEU A 302 16.83 -24.61 -22.54
C LEU A 302 17.31 -26.07 -22.46
N LEU A 303 17.31 -26.68 -21.27
CA LEU A 303 17.62 -28.11 -21.09
C LEU A 303 16.64 -29.01 -21.85
N LYS A 304 15.33 -28.71 -21.78
CA LYS A 304 14.30 -29.47 -22.49
C LYS A 304 14.32 -29.23 -24.01
N LEU A 305 14.73 -28.04 -24.45
CA LEU A 305 14.98 -27.78 -25.87
C LEU A 305 16.19 -28.57 -26.39
N LYS A 306 17.25 -28.68 -25.59
CA LYS A 306 18.45 -29.47 -25.89
C LYS A 306 18.12 -30.96 -26.05
N SER A 307 17.26 -31.53 -25.20
CA SER A 307 16.84 -32.93 -25.35
C SER A 307 16.11 -33.21 -26.67
N VAL A 308 15.51 -32.19 -27.29
CA VAL A 308 14.82 -32.30 -28.59
C VAL A 308 15.72 -31.84 -29.75
N GLY A 309 16.96 -31.42 -29.47
CA GLY A 309 17.93 -30.97 -30.47
C GLY A 309 17.58 -29.61 -31.11
N LYS A 310 16.65 -28.83 -30.54
CA LYS A 310 16.28 -27.49 -31.04
C LYS A 310 17.00 -26.42 -30.23
N ILE A 311 17.50 -25.38 -30.89
CA ILE A 311 18.22 -24.27 -30.24
C ILE A 311 17.42 -22.97 -30.43
N CYS A 312 17.19 -22.24 -29.33
CA CYS A 312 16.52 -20.93 -29.36
C CYS A 312 17.46 -19.86 -28.79
N TYR A 313 18.11 -19.09 -29.69
CA TYR A 313 19.06 -18.05 -29.30
C TYR A 313 18.41 -16.88 -28.53
N GLU A 314 17.12 -16.58 -28.77
CA GLU A 314 16.41 -15.51 -28.06
C GLU A 314 16.29 -15.80 -26.56
N LYS A 315 15.85 -17.01 -26.20
CA LYS A 315 15.70 -17.42 -24.79
C LYS A 315 17.06 -17.62 -24.11
N LEU A 316 18.07 -18.06 -24.85
CA LEU A 316 19.46 -18.10 -24.37
C LEU A 316 19.98 -16.68 -24.06
N ASN A 317 19.69 -15.70 -24.92
CA ASN A 317 20.06 -14.31 -24.67
C ASN A 317 19.37 -13.76 -23.41
N ASP A 318 18.06 -13.99 -23.25
CA ASP A 318 17.31 -13.64 -22.04
C ASP A 318 17.93 -14.25 -20.77
N TYR A 319 18.33 -15.52 -20.83
CA TYR A 319 18.98 -16.21 -19.72
C TYR A 319 20.33 -15.57 -19.36
N ILE A 320 21.16 -15.26 -20.35
CA ILE A 320 22.47 -14.62 -20.13
C ILE A 320 22.30 -13.21 -19.58
N VAL A 321 21.33 -12.43 -20.06
CA VAL A 321 21.03 -11.09 -19.52
C VAL A 321 20.69 -11.15 -18.03
N MET A 322 19.90 -12.15 -17.62
CA MET A 322 19.57 -12.36 -16.20
C MET A 322 20.79 -12.81 -15.38
N LEU A 323 21.67 -13.65 -15.93
CA LEU A 323 22.92 -14.04 -15.26
C LEU A 323 23.88 -12.87 -15.07
N ILE A 324 23.96 -11.95 -16.05
CA ILE A 324 24.75 -10.72 -15.94
C ILE A 324 24.19 -9.84 -14.80
N ALA A 325 22.87 -9.70 -14.71
CA ALA A 325 22.24 -8.96 -13.61
C ALA A 325 22.54 -9.59 -12.23
N ALA A 326 22.66 -10.92 -12.18
CA ALA A 326 23.04 -11.68 -11.00
C ALA A 326 24.54 -11.62 -10.65
N LYS A 327 25.37 -11.14 -11.58
CA LYS A 327 26.85 -11.17 -11.51
C LYS A 327 27.44 -12.58 -11.45
N GLU A 328 26.73 -13.59 -11.94
CA GLU A 328 27.22 -14.97 -12.02
C GLU A 328 27.90 -15.20 -13.38
N PHE A 329 29.12 -14.68 -13.53
CA PHE A 329 29.82 -14.70 -14.82
C PHE A 329 30.37 -16.08 -15.20
N GLU A 330 30.68 -16.93 -14.22
CA GLU A 330 31.17 -18.31 -14.46
C GLU A 330 30.09 -19.18 -15.11
N THR A 331 28.83 -19.04 -14.68
CA THR A 331 27.70 -19.80 -15.22
C THR A 331 27.28 -19.35 -16.61
N ILE A 332 27.63 -18.13 -17.02
CA ILE A 332 27.39 -17.66 -18.40
C ILE A 332 28.24 -18.48 -19.37
N ILE A 333 29.52 -18.67 -19.03
CA ILE A 333 30.45 -19.42 -19.88
C ILE A 333 30.03 -20.88 -19.99
N SER A 334 29.64 -21.49 -18.86
CA SER A 334 29.12 -22.87 -18.87
C SER A 334 27.82 -22.98 -19.67
N ALA A 335 26.88 -22.05 -19.48
CA ALA A 335 25.61 -22.05 -20.21
C ALA A 335 25.78 -21.86 -21.71
N MET A 336 26.73 -21.01 -22.13
CA MET A 336 27.05 -20.86 -23.54
C MET A 336 27.59 -22.14 -24.14
N HIS A 337 28.50 -22.83 -23.45
CA HIS A 337 29.02 -24.12 -23.93
C HIS A 337 27.94 -25.21 -23.92
N GLU A 338 27.06 -25.22 -22.92
CA GLU A 338 26.05 -26.26 -22.73
C GLU A 338 24.87 -26.16 -23.70
N PHE A 339 24.42 -24.94 -24.01
CA PHE A 339 23.20 -24.68 -24.79
C PHE A 339 23.45 -24.18 -26.21
N SER A 340 24.71 -23.94 -26.61
CA SER A 340 25.05 -23.55 -27.97
C SER A 340 26.07 -24.50 -28.60
N PRO A 341 26.11 -24.63 -29.94
CA PRO A 341 27.04 -25.53 -30.61
C PRO A 341 28.49 -24.98 -30.68
N LEU A 342 28.87 -24.06 -29.78
CA LEU A 342 30.20 -23.45 -29.75
C LEU A 342 31.26 -24.48 -29.35
N LYS A 343 32.21 -24.73 -30.26
CA LYS A 343 33.35 -25.60 -29.97
C LYS A 343 34.50 -24.77 -29.44
N MET A 344 34.84 -24.97 -28.17
CA MET A 344 36.00 -24.35 -27.52
C MET A 344 37.16 -25.34 -27.48
N PHE A 345 38.32 -24.92 -27.98
CA PHE A 345 39.53 -25.75 -28.01
C PHE A 345 40.54 -25.28 -26.96
N LEU A 346 41.04 -26.25 -26.19
CA LEU A 346 42.07 -26.07 -25.17
C LEU A 346 43.25 -26.96 -25.57
N ARG A 347 44.41 -26.40 -25.92
CA ARG A 347 45.60 -27.14 -26.37
C ARG A 347 45.31 -28.17 -27.47
N LYS A 348 44.45 -27.82 -28.45
CA LYS A 348 43.99 -28.65 -29.59
C LYS A 348 42.97 -29.76 -29.28
N CYS A 349 42.46 -29.87 -28.06
CA CYS A 349 41.36 -30.80 -27.71
C CYS A 349 40.04 -30.04 -27.54
N GLU A 350 38.94 -30.62 -28.04
CA GLU A 350 37.58 -30.12 -27.82
C GLU A 350 37.16 -30.39 -26.37
N VAL A 351 36.79 -29.34 -25.64
CA VAL A 351 36.27 -29.48 -24.27
C VAL A 351 34.84 -30.02 -24.37
N LYS A 352 34.57 -31.20 -23.79
CA LYS A 352 33.24 -31.83 -23.83
C LYS A 352 32.34 -31.43 -22.67
N ASN A 353 32.89 -31.12 -21.49
CA ASN A 353 32.15 -30.67 -20.31
C ASN A 353 32.91 -29.55 -19.57
N PHE A 354 32.25 -28.42 -19.33
CA PHE A 354 32.76 -27.33 -18.48
C PHE A 354 32.27 -27.50 -17.04
N GLU A 355 33.14 -27.93 -16.13
CA GLU A 355 32.86 -27.85 -14.69
C GLU A 355 33.16 -26.43 -14.16
N ILE A 356 32.25 -25.87 -13.37
CA ILE A 356 32.31 -24.50 -12.80
C ILE A 356 33.63 -24.28 -12.03
N SER A 357 34.16 -25.31 -11.36
CA SER A 357 35.40 -25.27 -10.60
C SER A 357 36.66 -25.06 -11.45
N LYS A 358 36.62 -25.43 -12.74
CA LYS A 358 37.78 -25.39 -13.66
C LYS A 358 37.86 -24.09 -14.46
N VAL A 359 36.82 -23.26 -14.47
CA VAL A 359 36.76 -22.00 -15.26
C VAL A 359 37.90 -21.04 -14.93
N LYS A 360 38.37 -21.02 -13.67
CA LYS A 360 39.41 -20.11 -13.17
C LYS A 360 40.82 -20.36 -13.72
N SER A 361 41.10 -21.55 -14.27
CA SER A 361 42.44 -21.95 -14.71
C SER A 361 42.57 -22.20 -16.22
N ILE A 362 41.54 -21.87 -17.01
CA ILE A 362 41.47 -22.22 -18.42
C ILE A 362 41.97 -21.07 -19.30
N THR A 363 42.90 -21.37 -20.21
CA THR A 363 43.29 -20.52 -21.34
C THR A 363 42.72 -21.13 -22.62
N ILE A 364 41.81 -20.42 -23.29
CA ILE A 364 41.18 -20.89 -24.53
C ILE A 364 42.04 -20.47 -25.72
N ASP A 365 42.38 -21.42 -26.59
CA ASP A 365 43.25 -21.14 -27.76
C ASP A 365 42.44 -20.76 -29.00
N ARG A 366 41.32 -21.44 -29.26
CA ARG A 366 40.45 -21.22 -30.44
C ARG A 366 38.98 -21.49 -30.14
N VAL A 367 38.11 -20.68 -30.71
CA VAL A 367 36.64 -20.83 -30.65
C VAL A 367 36.13 -20.98 -32.08
N TYR A 368 35.36 -22.04 -32.36
CA TYR A 368 34.66 -22.19 -33.63
C TYR A 368 33.20 -21.77 -33.45
N ILE A 369 32.77 -20.81 -34.27
CA ILE A 369 31.44 -20.20 -34.20
C ILE A 369 30.62 -20.69 -35.40
N PRO A 370 29.41 -21.24 -35.19
CA PRO A 370 28.47 -21.53 -36.27
C PRO A 370 28.01 -20.25 -36.98
N ASP A 371 27.74 -20.32 -38.29
CA ASP A 371 27.40 -19.15 -39.12
C ASP A 371 26.14 -18.38 -38.65
N ASP A 372 25.20 -19.06 -37.99
CA ASP A 372 23.94 -18.49 -37.48
C ASP A 372 24.02 -17.94 -36.03
N PHE A 373 25.22 -17.80 -35.46
CA PHE A 373 25.36 -17.37 -34.07
C PHE A 373 25.03 -15.87 -33.87
N SER A 374 24.58 -15.51 -32.67
CA SER A 374 24.25 -14.12 -32.33
C SER A 374 25.48 -13.35 -31.84
N ALA A 375 25.81 -12.25 -32.53
CA ALA A 375 26.89 -11.31 -32.14
C ALA A 375 26.69 -10.76 -30.72
N GLU A 376 25.43 -10.62 -30.29
CA GLU A 376 25.04 -10.11 -28.99
C GLU A 376 25.38 -11.07 -27.84
N ILE A 377 25.24 -12.38 -28.07
CA ILE A 377 25.61 -13.42 -27.11
C ILE A 377 27.14 -13.46 -26.98
N LEU A 378 27.84 -13.30 -28.11
CA LEU A 378 29.31 -13.28 -28.13
C LEU A 378 29.87 -12.05 -27.41
N ALA A 379 29.29 -10.86 -27.61
CA ALA A 379 29.64 -9.66 -26.85
C ALA A 379 29.40 -9.81 -25.33
N ARG A 380 28.32 -10.51 -24.94
CA ARG A 380 28.07 -10.86 -23.52
C ARG A 380 29.09 -11.86 -22.97
N ALA A 381 29.64 -12.74 -23.81
CA ALA A 381 30.73 -13.63 -23.43
C ALA A 381 32.01 -12.83 -23.14
N VAL A 382 32.36 -11.88 -24.02
CA VAL A 382 33.48 -10.95 -23.80
C VAL A 382 33.28 -10.20 -22.48
N ALA A 383 32.08 -9.68 -22.25
CA ALA A 383 31.70 -9.02 -21.00
C ALA A 383 31.91 -9.92 -19.76
N ALA A 384 31.54 -11.20 -19.84
CA ALA A 384 31.72 -12.15 -18.74
C ALA A 384 33.21 -12.40 -18.44
N TRP A 385 34.04 -12.64 -19.46
CA TRP A 385 35.48 -12.85 -19.29
C TRP A 385 36.21 -11.61 -18.77
N LEU A 386 35.82 -10.41 -19.20
CA LEU A 386 36.36 -9.15 -18.69
C LEU A 386 36.03 -8.94 -17.21
N ASN A 387 34.79 -9.21 -16.79
CA ASN A 387 34.40 -9.12 -15.38
C ASN A 387 35.09 -10.16 -14.50
N LEU A 388 35.47 -11.32 -15.06
CA LEU A 388 36.30 -12.33 -14.38
C LEU A 388 37.80 -11.99 -14.39
N LYS A 389 38.21 -10.87 -15.00
CA LYS A 389 39.62 -10.41 -15.13
C LYS A 389 40.53 -11.35 -15.94
N HIS A 390 39.95 -12.20 -16.79
CA HIS A 390 40.72 -13.07 -17.69
C HIS A 390 40.86 -12.41 -19.08
N TYR A 391 41.74 -11.42 -19.17
CA TYR A 391 41.92 -10.57 -20.36
C TYR A 391 42.35 -11.35 -21.62
N ASN A 392 43.20 -12.38 -21.46
CA ASN A 392 43.65 -13.21 -22.59
C ASN A 392 42.48 -13.92 -23.28
N ASN A 393 41.56 -14.50 -22.49
CA ASN A 393 40.38 -15.17 -23.04
C ASN A 393 39.42 -14.14 -23.64
N ALA A 394 39.20 -13.00 -22.97
CA ALA A 394 38.38 -11.93 -23.50
C ALA A 394 38.86 -11.43 -24.87
N LEU A 395 40.18 -11.33 -25.06
CA LEU A 395 40.79 -10.93 -26.32
C LEU A 395 40.50 -11.94 -27.45
N VAL A 396 40.55 -13.24 -27.16
CA VAL A 396 40.24 -14.29 -28.15
C VAL A 396 38.78 -14.17 -28.62
N PHE A 397 37.83 -14.05 -27.69
CA PHE A 397 36.43 -13.85 -28.06
C PHE A 397 36.22 -12.50 -28.78
N PHE A 398 36.93 -11.45 -28.38
CA PHE A 398 36.83 -10.14 -29.03
C PHE A 398 37.41 -10.13 -30.45
N GLN A 399 38.49 -10.88 -30.70
CA GLN A 399 39.01 -11.10 -32.05
C GLN A 399 37.99 -11.86 -32.91
N CYS A 400 37.38 -12.93 -32.38
CA CYS A 400 36.31 -13.63 -33.08
C CYS A 400 35.10 -12.71 -33.38
N LEU A 401 34.76 -11.78 -32.49
CA LEU A 401 33.71 -10.78 -32.74
C LEU A 401 34.07 -9.91 -33.95
N LYS A 402 35.32 -9.44 -34.04
CA LYS A 402 35.79 -8.59 -35.14
C LYS A 402 35.84 -9.32 -36.48
N ASP A 403 36.27 -10.58 -36.47
CA ASP A 403 36.47 -11.37 -37.69
C ASP A 403 35.15 -11.78 -38.32
N HIS A 404 34.18 -12.23 -37.53
CA HIS A 404 32.87 -12.69 -38.02
C HIS A 404 31.83 -11.55 -38.15
N TYR A 405 31.92 -10.51 -37.33
CA TYR A 405 30.96 -9.41 -37.29
C TYR A 405 31.67 -8.05 -37.44
N PRO A 406 32.00 -7.63 -38.67
CA PRO A 406 32.70 -6.37 -38.90
C PRO A 406 31.89 -5.18 -38.37
N MET A 407 32.61 -4.19 -37.83
CA MET A 407 32.05 -2.95 -37.29
C MET A 407 31.13 -2.30 -38.32
N SER A 408 29.83 -2.38 -38.07
CA SER A 408 28.78 -1.84 -38.92
C SER A 408 27.59 -1.42 -38.07
N VAL A 409 26.70 -0.59 -38.63
CA VAL A 409 25.49 -0.09 -37.92
C VAL A 409 24.64 -1.25 -37.37
N LYS A 410 24.64 -2.42 -38.03
CA LYS A 410 23.89 -3.61 -37.60
C LYS A 410 24.38 -4.19 -36.27
N TYR A 411 25.68 -4.15 -35.99
CA TYR A 411 26.28 -4.74 -34.79
C TYR A 411 26.66 -3.71 -33.72
N ARG A 412 26.28 -2.44 -33.92
CA ARG A 412 26.48 -1.32 -32.99
C ARG A 412 26.23 -1.70 -31.52
N ASN A 413 25.09 -2.33 -31.22
CA ASN A 413 24.70 -2.66 -29.85
C ASN A 413 25.65 -3.67 -29.17
N ALA A 414 26.21 -4.60 -29.94
CA ALA A 414 27.19 -5.56 -29.44
C ALA A 414 28.50 -4.87 -29.02
N TYR A 415 28.99 -3.95 -29.86
CA TYR A 415 30.19 -3.16 -29.55
C TYR A 415 29.97 -2.15 -28.42
N LEU A 416 28.79 -1.53 -28.33
CA LEU A 416 28.40 -0.68 -27.21
C LEU A 416 28.43 -1.43 -25.87
N LEU A 417 28.00 -2.70 -25.85
CA LEU A 417 28.07 -3.54 -24.65
C LEU A 417 29.53 -3.81 -24.24
N VAL A 418 30.38 -4.15 -25.22
CA VAL A 418 31.81 -4.39 -24.96
C VAL A 418 32.48 -3.12 -24.42
N MET A 419 32.23 -1.97 -25.03
CA MET A 419 32.70 -0.66 -24.59
C MET A 419 32.30 -0.35 -23.14
N ASP A 420 31.02 -0.55 -22.79
CA ASP A 420 30.54 -0.34 -21.42
C ASP A 420 31.28 -1.25 -20.44
N THR A 421 31.54 -2.49 -20.81
CA THR A 421 32.22 -3.45 -19.92
C THR A 421 33.68 -3.08 -19.68
N TYR A 422 34.40 -2.62 -20.71
CA TYR A 422 35.76 -2.10 -20.55
C TYR A 422 35.81 -0.88 -19.63
N TYR A 423 34.83 0.02 -19.75
CA TYR A 423 34.70 1.17 -18.86
C TYR A 423 34.48 0.75 -17.39
N PHE A 424 33.59 -0.22 -17.13
CA PHE A 424 33.35 -0.73 -15.78
C PHE A 424 34.56 -1.49 -15.19
N VAL A 425 35.40 -2.09 -16.04
CA VAL A 425 36.63 -2.80 -15.62
C VAL A 425 37.83 -1.84 -15.47
N HIS A 426 37.62 -0.53 -15.67
CA HIS A 426 38.63 0.52 -15.59
C HIS A 426 39.75 0.42 -16.65
N GLN A 427 39.46 -0.22 -17.79
CA GLN A 427 40.36 -0.26 -18.96
C GLN A 427 39.88 0.76 -20.00
N TYR A 428 40.12 2.04 -19.71
CA TYR A 428 39.57 3.14 -20.51
C TYR A 428 40.20 3.27 -21.89
N SER A 429 41.48 2.94 -22.06
CA SER A 429 42.20 3.07 -23.33
C SER A 429 41.61 2.18 -24.43
N GLU A 430 41.32 0.92 -24.11
CA GLU A 430 40.70 -0.02 -25.06
C GLU A 430 39.26 0.40 -25.39
N ALA A 431 38.52 0.93 -24.40
CA ALA A 431 37.17 1.45 -24.62
C ALA A 431 37.15 2.65 -25.58
N VAL A 432 38.11 3.57 -25.45
CA VAL A 432 38.24 4.75 -26.32
C VAL A 432 38.59 4.36 -27.75
N GLU A 433 39.53 3.44 -27.97
CA GLU A 433 39.86 2.98 -29.33
C GLU A 433 38.66 2.35 -30.06
N ILE A 434 37.81 1.62 -29.32
CA ILE A 434 36.59 1.03 -29.89
C ILE A 434 35.56 2.14 -30.14
N ALA A 435 35.44 3.11 -29.22
CA ALA A 435 34.54 4.26 -29.35
C ALA A 435 34.88 5.11 -30.59
N GLU A 436 36.14 5.48 -30.78
CA GLU A 436 36.60 6.28 -31.91
C GLU A 436 36.28 5.60 -33.25
N ARG A 437 36.58 4.30 -33.34
CA ARG A 437 36.26 3.49 -34.53
C ARG A 437 34.76 3.39 -34.77
N LEU A 438 33.96 3.27 -33.70
CA LEU A 438 32.49 3.20 -33.82
C LEU A 438 31.90 4.55 -34.26
N VAL A 439 32.40 5.68 -33.76
CA VAL A 439 31.98 7.02 -34.19
C VAL A 439 32.29 7.26 -35.67
N GLN A 440 33.43 6.79 -36.18
CA GLN A 440 33.78 6.86 -37.60
C GLN A 440 32.81 6.07 -38.50
N VAL A 441 32.33 4.92 -38.01
CA VAL A 441 31.45 4.00 -38.78
C VAL A 441 29.98 4.40 -38.70
N CYS A 442 29.48 4.75 -37.51
CA CYS A 442 28.08 5.14 -37.29
C CYS A 442 27.79 6.60 -37.67
N GLY A 443 28.83 7.41 -37.86
CA GLY A 443 28.72 8.83 -38.17
C GLY A 443 28.43 9.70 -36.94
N PRO A 444 28.50 11.04 -37.11
CA PRO A 444 28.39 12.00 -36.01
C PRO A 444 26.95 12.25 -35.54
N ASP A 445 25.96 11.49 -36.01
CA ASP A 445 24.54 11.69 -35.69
C ASP A 445 24.06 10.74 -34.57
N ASP A 446 24.87 9.76 -34.21
CA ASP A 446 24.56 8.81 -33.16
C ASP A 446 24.95 9.34 -31.77
N VAL A 447 23.98 9.99 -31.13
CA VAL A 447 24.19 10.71 -29.87
C VAL A 447 24.55 9.78 -28.70
N GLU A 448 24.04 8.55 -28.67
CA GLU A 448 24.33 7.62 -27.58
C GLU A 448 25.78 7.14 -27.61
N VAL A 449 26.33 6.89 -28.81
CA VAL A 449 27.75 6.54 -28.97
C VAL A 449 28.64 7.73 -28.60
N GLN A 450 28.29 8.94 -29.03
CA GLN A 450 29.05 10.15 -28.70
C GLN A 450 29.03 10.49 -27.19
N LEU A 451 27.88 10.31 -26.54
CA LEU A 451 27.76 10.47 -25.08
C LEU A 451 28.69 9.53 -24.32
N LYS A 452 28.76 8.26 -24.72
CA LYS A 452 29.65 7.27 -24.10
C LYS A 452 31.12 7.56 -24.42
N TYR A 453 31.41 7.99 -25.64
CA TYR A 453 32.75 8.41 -26.02
C TYR A 453 33.24 9.59 -25.17
N ALA A 454 32.41 10.62 -24.97
CA ALA A 454 32.72 11.74 -24.10
C ALA A 454 32.91 11.30 -22.63
N ASP A 455 32.11 10.36 -22.13
CA ASP A 455 32.30 9.79 -20.78
C ASP A 455 33.65 9.09 -20.63
N PHE A 456 34.08 8.36 -21.67
CA PHE A 456 35.35 7.65 -21.65
C PHE A 456 36.53 8.61 -21.73
N LEU A 457 36.41 9.70 -22.48
CA LEU A 457 37.41 10.78 -22.52
C LEU A 457 37.54 11.49 -21.17
N ILE A 458 36.43 11.74 -20.46
CA ILE A 458 36.47 12.25 -19.08
C ILE A 458 37.27 11.30 -18.18
N ALA A 459 37.12 9.98 -18.35
CA ALA A 459 37.83 9.00 -17.54
C ALA A 459 39.34 8.89 -17.86
N ILE A 460 39.77 9.34 -19.04
CA ILE A 460 41.19 9.46 -19.45
C ILE A 460 41.76 10.86 -19.11
N ASP A 461 40.98 11.71 -18.42
CA ASP A 461 41.32 13.10 -18.11
C ASP A 461 41.47 14.02 -19.35
N GLU A 462 40.96 13.60 -20.52
CA GLU A 462 40.89 14.46 -21.72
C GLU A 462 39.59 15.30 -21.72
N THR A 463 39.46 16.18 -20.73
CA THR A 463 38.22 16.95 -20.49
C THR A 463 37.87 17.92 -21.61
N ASP A 464 38.86 18.49 -22.30
CA ASP A 464 38.64 19.51 -23.33
C ASP A 464 37.97 18.90 -24.59
N LYS A 465 38.41 17.73 -25.02
CA LYS A 465 37.77 17.00 -26.12
C LYS A 465 36.35 16.57 -25.75
N ALA A 466 36.12 16.20 -24.48
CA ALA A 466 34.79 15.86 -23.99
C ALA A 466 33.83 17.07 -24.01
N LEU A 467 34.30 18.26 -23.66
CA LEU A 467 33.52 19.50 -23.77
C LEU A 467 33.10 19.77 -25.22
N GLU A 468 34.03 19.70 -26.18
CA GLU A 468 33.71 19.88 -27.59
C GLU A 468 32.64 18.89 -28.08
N ILE A 469 32.70 17.64 -27.62
CA ILE A 469 31.71 16.62 -28.00
C ILE A 469 30.35 16.95 -27.39
N TYR A 470 30.27 17.34 -26.12
CA TYR A 470 28.99 17.72 -25.51
C TYR A 470 28.40 18.99 -26.11
N GLU A 471 29.22 19.99 -26.44
CA GLU A 471 28.79 21.20 -27.14
C GLU A 471 28.24 20.87 -28.53
N ARG A 472 28.93 20.03 -29.31
CA ARG A 472 28.43 19.54 -30.61
C ARG A 472 27.12 18.77 -30.48
N ILE A 473 26.96 17.96 -29.42
CA ILE A 473 25.69 17.26 -29.15
C ILE A 473 24.58 18.28 -28.85
N MET A 474 24.88 19.34 -28.09
CA MET A 474 23.92 20.41 -27.77
C MET A 474 23.52 21.25 -28.98
N GLU A 475 24.46 21.53 -29.89
CA GLU A 475 24.16 22.23 -31.15
C GLU A 475 23.19 21.43 -32.02
N LYS A 476 23.39 20.10 -32.11
CA LYS A 476 22.56 19.22 -32.94
C LYS A 476 21.21 18.89 -32.29
N GLN A 477 21.20 18.63 -30.99
CA GLN A 477 20.01 18.26 -30.24
C GLN A 477 19.93 19.02 -28.90
N PRO A 478 19.44 20.27 -28.91
CA PRO A 478 19.28 21.07 -27.69
C PRO A 478 18.34 20.45 -26.66
N THR A 479 17.50 19.51 -27.09
CA THR A 479 16.45 18.84 -26.31
C THR A 479 16.95 17.60 -25.54
N GLN A 480 18.20 17.16 -25.73
CA GLN A 480 18.70 15.97 -25.04
C GLN A 480 19.14 16.29 -23.59
N PRO A 481 18.44 15.79 -22.55
CA PRO A 481 18.73 16.18 -21.17
C PRO A 481 20.05 15.62 -20.65
N LEU A 482 20.39 14.38 -21.00
CA LEU A 482 21.59 13.69 -20.48
C LEU A 482 22.90 14.39 -20.89
N ALA A 483 23.01 14.85 -22.13
CA ALA A 483 24.20 15.58 -22.59
C ALA A 483 24.32 16.95 -21.91
N ARG A 484 23.20 17.66 -21.74
CA ARG A 484 23.13 18.96 -21.04
C ARG A 484 23.56 18.85 -19.58
N LEU A 485 23.11 17.80 -18.90
CA LEU A 485 23.44 17.51 -17.51
C LEU A 485 24.93 17.16 -17.36
N LYS A 486 25.46 16.32 -18.25
CA LYS A 486 26.89 15.97 -18.28
C LYS A 486 27.78 17.18 -18.57
N LEU A 487 27.36 18.05 -19.49
CA LEU A 487 28.04 19.32 -19.77
C LEU A 487 28.04 20.22 -18.53
N ALA A 488 26.87 20.47 -17.93
CA ALA A 488 26.76 21.33 -16.75
C ALA A 488 27.56 20.80 -15.55
N THR A 489 27.56 19.47 -15.32
CA THR A 489 28.35 18.84 -14.26
C THR A 489 29.85 18.88 -14.54
N LEU A 490 30.28 18.73 -15.80
CA LEU A 490 31.68 18.88 -16.20
C LEU A 490 32.15 20.35 -16.03
N LEU A 491 31.37 21.32 -16.49
CA LEU A 491 31.63 22.75 -16.30
C LEU A 491 31.70 23.13 -14.81
N GLN A 492 30.84 22.54 -13.98
CA GLN A 492 30.88 22.71 -12.53
C GLN A 492 32.16 22.14 -11.92
N LYS A 493 32.61 20.95 -12.34
CA LYS A 493 33.90 20.37 -11.91
C LYS A 493 35.10 21.25 -12.29
N LEU A 494 35.02 21.91 -13.44
CA LEU A 494 36.02 22.85 -13.94
C LEU A 494 35.91 24.25 -13.31
N GLY A 495 34.94 24.48 -12.41
CA GLY A 495 34.74 25.77 -11.74
C GLY A 495 34.03 26.84 -12.58
N ARG A 496 33.59 26.52 -13.80
CA ARG A 496 32.86 27.42 -14.71
C ARG A 496 31.37 27.42 -14.39
N VAL A 497 31.01 27.90 -13.21
CA VAL A 497 29.64 27.83 -12.66
C VAL A 497 28.66 28.75 -13.40
N GLU A 498 29.14 29.83 -14.02
CA GLU A 498 28.30 30.76 -14.80
C GLU A 498 27.85 30.14 -16.14
N GLU A 499 28.78 29.57 -16.91
CA GLU A 499 28.49 28.81 -18.12
C GLU A 499 27.57 27.61 -17.81
N ALA A 500 27.81 26.91 -16.69
CA ALA A 500 26.93 25.82 -16.25
C ALA A 500 25.49 26.31 -15.94
N MET A 501 25.34 27.53 -15.44
CA MET A 501 24.02 28.13 -15.19
C MET A 501 23.34 28.55 -16.49
N GLU A 502 24.04 29.14 -17.45
CA GLU A 502 23.46 29.45 -18.77
C GLU A 502 22.99 28.16 -19.48
N VAL A 503 23.78 27.09 -19.35
CA VAL A 503 23.42 25.75 -19.81
C VAL A 503 22.24 25.18 -19.01
N LEU A 504 21.83 25.69 -17.86
CA LEU A 504 20.64 25.19 -17.13
C LEU A 504 19.43 26.13 -17.21
N GLU A 505 19.63 27.45 -17.30
CA GLU A 505 18.61 28.50 -17.25
C GLU A 505 17.73 28.62 -18.50
N LEU A 506 18.12 28.05 -19.64
CA LEU A 506 17.32 28.08 -20.88
C LEU A 506 15.92 27.43 -20.74
N PHE A 507 15.66 26.72 -19.64
CA PHE A 507 14.34 26.23 -19.25
C PHE A 507 13.34 27.33 -18.82
N ASP A 508 13.80 28.51 -18.39
CA ASP A 508 12.92 29.59 -17.88
C ASP A 508 12.40 30.54 -18.98
N LYS A 509 13.08 30.66 -20.13
CA LYS A 509 12.75 31.66 -21.18
C LYS A 509 11.85 31.13 -22.30
N ARG A 510 11.80 29.81 -22.52
CA ARG A 510 10.88 29.19 -23.48
C ARG A 510 9.68 28.66 -22.72
N GLY A 511 8.48 29.01 -23.21
CA GLY A 511 7.23 28.65 -22.55
C GLY A 511 7.15 27.17 -22.19
N VAL A 512 6.36 26.91 -21.15
CA VAL A 512 5.98 25.63 -20.53
C VAL A 512 5.30 24.65 -21.53
N ASP A 513 5.44 24.84 -22.84
CA ASP A 513 4.78 24.08 -23.90
C ASP A 513 5.75 23.11 -24.62
N GLU A 514 7.08 23.25 -24.50
CA GLU A 514 8.10 22.29 -25.02
C GLU A 514 8.46 21.19 -24.00
N LEU A 515 7.48 20.77 -23.19
CA LEU A 515 7.65 20.06 -21.92
C LEU A 515 7.96 18.55 -22.00
N GLY A 516 8.42 18.06 -23.15
CA GLY A 516 8.80 16.66 -23.36
C GLY A 516 10.17 16.27 -22.79
N ALA A 517 10.99 17.25 -22.36
CA ALA A 517 12.40 17.05 -22.02
C ALA A 517 12.80 17.46 -20.58
N LEU A 518 11.86 17.59 -19.64
CA LEU A 518 12.24 17.77 -18.23
C LEU A 518 12.80 16.48 -17.67
N ASP A 519 14.04 16.54 -17.22
CA ASP A 519 14.71 15.48 -16.47
C ASP A 519 14.82 15.86 -15.00
N ALA A 520 14.45 14.93 -14.12
CA ALA A 520 14.45 15.14 -12.68
C ALA A 520 15.88 15.36 -12.17
N GLU A 521 16.86 14.64 -12.71
CA GLU A 521 18.27 14.77 -12.33
C GLU A 521 18.79 16.19 -12.64
N LEU A 522 18.41 16.75 -13.80
CA LEU A 522 18.84 18.08 -14.24
C LEU A 522 18.26 19.18 -13.34
N LEU A 523 16.98 19.09 -13.02
CA LEU A 523 16.33 20.02 -12.10
C LEU A 523 16.93 19.97 -10.69
N TYR A 524 17.34 18.78 -10.23
CA TYR A 524 17.99 18.63 -8.92
C TYR A 524 19.37 19.29 -8.89
N GLU A 525 20.19 19.10 -9.92
CA GLU A 525 21.49 19.78 -10.04
C GLU A 525 21.32 21.29 -10.18
N GLN A 526 20.33 21.76 -10.93
CA GLN A 526 19.97 23.18 -10.99
C GLN A 526 19.61 23.71 -9.59
N CYS A 527 18.78 22.99 -8.82
CA CYS A 527 18.45 23.37 -7.44
C CYS A 527 19.69 23.45 -6.55
N GLN A 528 20.66 22.53 -6.69
CA GLN A 528 21.91 22.59 -5.93
C GLN A 528 22.74 23.84 -6.28
N ILE A 529 22.84 24.20 -7.55
CA ILE A 529 23.62 25.38 -7.97
C ILE A 529 22.92 26.66 -7.49
N LEU A 530 21.60 26.75 -7.63
CA LEU A 530 20.79 27.87 -7.15
C LEU A 530 20.89 28.03 -5.63
N ALA A 531 20.90 26.93 -4.87
CA ALA A 531 21.09 26.96 -3.43
C ALA A 531 22.48 27.48 -3.04
N ARG A 532 23.55 27.13 -3.79
CA ARG A 532 24.90 27.67 -3.56
C ARG A 532 24.99 29.17 -3.85
N LYS A 533 24.25 29.66 -4.86
CA LYS A 533 24.19 31.09 -5.22
C LYS A 533 23.16 31.90 -4.40
N GLN A 534 22.37 31.25 -3.54
CA GLN A 534 21.31 31.87 -2.73
C GLN A 534 20.21 32.57 -3.56
N LEU A 535 19.94 32.09 -4.79
CA LEU A 535 18.87 32.61 -5.65
C LEU A 535 17.55 31.89 -5.36
N TRP A 536 16.87 32.30 -4.27
CA TRP A 536 15.71 31.56 -3.72
C TRP A 536 14.45 31.59 -4.59
N SER A 537 14.24 32.63 -5.40
CA SER A 537 13.07 32.73 -6.28
C SER A 537 13.10 31.70 -7.42
N GLN A 538 14.21 31.62 -8.13
CA GLN A 538 14.44 30.60 -9.17
C GLN A 538 14.51 29.19 -8.57
N TYR A 539 15.09 29.06 -7.37
CA TYR A 539 15.11 27.80 -6.64
C TYR A 539 13.69 27.32 -6.34
N PHE A 540 12.80 28.23 -5.91
CA PHE A 540 11.41 27.91 -5.63
C PHE A 540 10.69 27.38 -6.86
N ILE A 541 10.86 28.04 -8.01
CA ILE A 541 10.28 27.61 -9.29
C ILE A 541 10.82 26.23 -9.70
N SER A 542 12.14 26.07 -9.74
CA SER A 542 12.81 24.82 -10.16
C SER A 542 12.44 23.65 -9.24
N GLY A 543 12.46 23.88 -7.92
CA GLY A 543 12.08 22.90 -6.92
C GLY A 543 10.59 22.52 -7.00
N LYS A 544 9.70 23.47 -7.29
CA LYS A 544 8.26 23.21 -7.49
C LYS A 544 8.01 22.34 -8.72
N HIS A 545 8.75 22.54 -9.82
CA HIS A 545 8.68 21.68 -11.00
C HIS A 545 9.21 20.27 -10.72
N LEU A 546 10.33 20.14 -9.99
CA LEU A 546 10.86 18.85 -9.56
C LEU A 546 9.83 18.09 -8.71
N MET A 547 9.21 18.75 -7.74
CA MET A 547 8.16 18.13 -6.91
C MET A 547 6.95 17.72 -7.74
N ALA A 548 6.54 18.53 -8.73
CA ALA A 548 5.42 18.22 -9.59
C ALA A 548 5.63 16.93 -10.41
N MET A 549 6.86 16.65 -10.87
CA MET A 549 7.20 15.38 -11.56
C MET A 549 6.92 14.16 -10.67
N TYR A 550 7.34 14.21 -9.41
CA TYR A 550 7.14 13.11 -8.45
C TYR A 550 5.71 13.02 -7.93
N PHE A 551 4.96 14.13 -7.92
CA PHE A 551 3.56 14.14 -7.49
C PHE A 551 2.60 13.56 -8.53
N LYS A 552 3.02 13.37 -9.78
CA LYS A 552 2.16 12.74 -10.79
C LYS A 552 1.84 11.28 -10.47
N GLU A 553 2.76 10.56 -9.81
CA GLU A 553 2.54 9.20 -9.28
C GLU A 553 1.30 9.09 -8.38
N ILE A 554 0.90 10.19 -7.73
CA ILE A 554 -0.24 10.24 -6.83
C ILE A 554 -1.53 9.89 -7.59
N GLN A 555 -1.63 10.15 -8.90
CA GLN A 555 -2.81 9.81 -9.70
C GLN A 555 -2.96 8.31 -9.96
N SER A 556 -1.88 7.53 -9.81
CA SER A 556 -1.91 6.09 -10.05
C SER A 556 -2.61 5.34 -8.91
N GLN A 557 -3.63 4.55 -9.26
CA GLN A 557 -4.38 3.72 -8.31
C GLN A 557 -3.49 2.67 -7.62
N LYS A 558 -2.42 2.20 -8.30
CA LYS A 558 -1.45 1.25 -7.74
C LYS A 558 -0.59 1.87 -6.63
N CYS A 559 -0.23 3.14 -6.77
CA CYS A 559 0.51 3.86 -5.75
C CYS A 559 -0.35 4.02 -4.49
N PHE A 560 -1.65 4.31 -4.66
CA PHE A 560 -2.58 4.42 -3.53
C PHE A 560 -2.74 3.11 -2.76
N THR A 561 -2.92 1.97 -3.43
CA THR A 561 -3.04 0.68 -2.73
C THR A 561 -1.76 0.34 -1.94
N GLN A 562 -0.59 0.64 -2.50
CA GLN A 562 0.68 0.45 -1.80
C GLN A 562 0.87 1.37 -0.60
N ILE A 563 0.51 2.65 -0.72
CA ILE A 563 0.55 3.60 0.41
C ILE A 563 -0.41 3.17 1.51
N ARG A 564 -1.64 2.78 1.16
CA ARG A 564 -2.64 2.30 2.12
C ARG A 564 -2.18 1.05 2.86
N ASN A 565 -1.53 0.12 2.16
CA ASN A 565 -1.03 -1.12 2.77
C ASN A 565 0.21 -0.87 3.66
N SER A 566 1.02 0.15 3.36
CA SER A 566 2.23 0.47 4.14
C SER A 566 1.98 1.42 5.31
N TYR A 567 0.98 2.31 5.20
CA TYR A 567 0.68 3.32 6.21
C TYR A 567 -0.81 3.34 6.56
N ILE A 568 -1.17 2.76 7.70
CA ILE A 568 -2.55 2.73 8.23
C ILE A 568 -3.13 4.15 8.41
N SER A 569 -2.29 5.14 8.70
CA SER A 569 -2.71 6.55 8.83
C SER A 569 -3.18 7.18 7.51
N ARG A 570 -2.81 6.63 6.35
CA ARG A 570 -3.19 7.17 5.04
C ARG A 570 -4.44 6.49 4.50
N SER A 571 -5.57 6.77 5.14
CA SER A 571 -6.89 6.26 4.76
C SER A 571 -7.39 6.85 3.43
N ALA A 572 -8.38 6.19 2.81
CA ALA A 572 -9.05 6.70 1.61
C ALA A 572 -9.69 8.08 1.85
N ASN A 573 -10.29 8.28 3.02
CA ASN A 573 -10.94 9.54 3.39
C ASN A 573 -9.91 10.66 3.57
N PHE A 574 -8.75 10.35 4.19
CA PHE A 574 -7.64 11.30 4.30
C PHE A 574 -7.16 11.74 2.92
N ARG A 575 -6.97 10.79 1.99
CA ARG A 575 -6.60 11.09 0.62
C ARG A 575 -7.64 11.90 -0.13
N SER A 576 -8.92 11.55 -0.04
CA SER A 576 -10.01 12.29 -0.69
C SER A 576 -10.05 13.75 -0.22
N CYS A 577 -9.93 13.97 1.08
CA CYS A 577 -9.84 15.31 1.66
C CYS A 577 -8.61 16.09 1.16
N VAL A 578 -7.43 15.48 1.18
CA VAL A 578 -6.19 16.14 0.73
C VAL A 578 -6.21 16.42 -0.78
N LEU A 579 -6.83 15.56 -1.59
CA LEU A 579 -6.96 15.79 -3.02
C LEU A 579 -8.04 16.81 -3.37
N SER A 580 -9.12 16.90 -2.58
CA SER A 580 -10.16 17.90 -2.77
C SER A 580 -9.64 19.30 -2.46
N THR A 581 -8.81 19.47 -1.42
CA THR A 581 -8.20 20.76 -1.11
C THR A 581 -7.27 21.26 -2.21
N VAL A 582 -6.64 20.34 -2.93
CA VAL A 582 -5.67 20.65 -3.98
C VAL A 582 -6.32 20.73 -5.37
N ALA A 583 -7.63 20.42 -5.49
CA ALA A 583 -8.30 20.19 -6.76
C ALA A 583 -8.28 21.37 -7.73
N ASN A 584 -8.28 22.62 -7.23
CA ASN A 584 -8.30 23.84 -8.05
C ASN A 584 -6.95 24.58 -8.06
N SER A 585 -5.91 24.01 -7.45
CA SER A 585 -4.61 24.69 -7.28
C SER A 585 -3.83 24.82 -8.60
N ALA A 586 -3.04 25.90 -8.72
CA ALA A 586 -2.07 26.07 -9.81
C ALA A 586 -1.04 24.92 -9.83
N LEU A 587 -0.72 24.37 -8.65
CA LEU A 587 0.19 23.22 -8.53
C LEU A 587 -0.39 21.95 -9.15
N LYS A 588 -1.69 21.66 -8.98
CA LYS A 588 -2.32 20.52 -9.65
C LYS A 588 -2.33 20.66 -11.17
N LYS A 589 -2.57 21.88 -11.68
CA LYS A 589 -2.45 22.17 -13.12
C LYS A 589 -1.02 21.92 -13.62
N LEU A 590 0.00 22.27 -12.84
CA LEU A 590 1.39 21.97 -13.14
C LEU A 590 1.66 20.46 -13.14
N VAL A 591 1.25 19.73 -12.10
CA VAL A 591 1.41 18.26 -11.99
C VAL A 591 0.80 17.54 -13.19
N ASN A 592 -0.36 17.99 -13.68
CA ASN A 592 -1.00 17.38 -14.85
C ASN A 592 -0.21 17.60 -16.15
N ARG A 593 0.48 18.73 -16.29
CA ARG A 593 1.25 19.10 -17.49
C ARG A 593 2.59 18.39 -17.58
N VAL A 594 3.23 18.15 -16.44
CA VAL A 594 4.58 17.59 -16.34
C VAL A 594 4.59 16.10 -16.71
N PRO A 595 5.61 15.56 -17.41
CA PRO A 595 5.73 14.12 -17.69
C PRO A 595 5.92 13.31 -16.40
N GLU A 596 5.45 12.06 -16.38
CA GLU A 596 5.78 11.14 -15.28
C GLU A 596 7.27 10.80 -15.37
N VAL A 597 7.93 10.62 -14.22
CA VAL A 597 9.31 10.11 -14.17
C VAL A 597 9.31 8.70 -14.77
N GLY A 598 9.68 8.60 -16.04
CA GLY A 598 9.65 7.36 -16.79
C GLY A 598 10.70 6.36 -16.30
N LYS A 599 10.44 5.08 -16.57
CA LYS A 599 11.36 3.93 -16.38
C LYS A 599 12.75 4.08 -17.05
N SER A 600 12.96 5.18 -17.78
CA SER A 600 14.19 5.55 -18.51
C SER A 600 15.22 6.30 -17.67
N ALA A 601 14.88 6.76 -16.46
CA ALA A 601 15.85 7.36 -15.55
C ALA A 601 16.80 6.28 -15.00
N LYS A 602 18.04 6.25 -15.51
CA LYS A 602 19.08 5.28 -15.09
C LYS A 602 19.42 5.40 -13.59
N LYS A 603 19.10 6.53 -12.93
CA LYS A 603 19.33 6.74 -11.49
C LYS A 603 18.22 7.59 -10.85
N LEU A 604 17.27 6.98 -10.16
CA LEU A 604 16.28 7.73 -9.40
C LEU A 604 16.94 8.57 -8.28
N ILE A 605 16.53 9.84 -8.15
CA ILE A 605 16.88 10.70 -7.00
C ILE A 605 16.46 9.98 -5.71
N THR A 606 17.36 9.96 -4.74
CA THR A 606 17.06 9.32 -3.45
C THR A 606 16.01 10.12 -2.67
N GLY A 607 15.16 9.45 -1.91
CA GLY A 607 14.13 10.13 -1.10
C GLY A 607 14.70 11.17 -0.11
N LYS A 608 15.97 11.03 0.31
CA LYS A 608 16.67 12.01 1.16
C LYS A 608 17.02 13.30 0.39
N GLN A 609 17.46 13.18 -0.85
CA GLN A 609 17.76 14.32 -1.71
C GLN A 609 16.49 15.09 -2.05
N LEU A 610 15.42 14.36 -2.40
CA LEU A 610 14.11 14.97 -2.62
C LEU A 610 13.59 15.66 -1.35
N TRP A 611 13.76 15.03 -0.17
CA TRP A 611 13.43 15.66 1.10
C TRP A 611 14.18 16.97 1.31
N SER A 612 15.49 17.06 1.08
CA SER A 612 16.24 18.31 1.29
C SER A 612 15.71 19.48 0.45
N VAL A 613 15.28 19.19 -0.79
CA VAL A 613 14.68 20.22 -1.65
C VAL A 613 13.33 20.64 -1.09
N PHE A 614 12.48 19.66 -0.74
CA PHE A 614 11.16 19.91 -0.16
C PHE A 614 11.23 20.68 1.16
N ASP A 615 12.18 20.33 2.02
CA ASP A 615 12.37 20.93 3.35
C ASP A 615 12.63 22.43 3.19
N LYS A 616 13.54 22.79 2.27
CA LYS A 616 13.89 24.17 1.98
C LYS A 616 12.77 24.94 1.26
N LEU A 617 12.01 24.29 0.36
CA LEU A 617 10.84 24.91 -0.27
C LEU A 617 9.79 25.33 0.77
N CYS A 618 9.52 24.47 1.74
CA CYS A 618 8.59 24.82 2.81
C CYS A 618 9.12 25.96 3.68
N ASP A 619 10.43 25.99 3.99
CA ASP A 619 11.03 27.08 4.76
C ASP A 619 10.85 28.41 4.03
N ILE A 620 11.09 28.44 2.70
CA ILE A 620 10.87 29.62 1.85
C ILE A 620 9.39 30.06 1.89
N CYS A 621 8.44 29.12 1.84
CA CYS A 621 7.01 29.48 1.97
C CYS A 621 6.67 30.08 3.33
N ILE A 622 7.30 29.60 4.41
CA ILE A 622 7.09 30.13 5.77
C ILE A 622 7.70 31.53 5.91
N GLU A 623 8.92 31.72 5.41
CA GLU A 623 9.61 33.02 5.41
C GLU A 623 8.84 34.08 4.59
N ASN A 624 8.19 33.67 3.49
CA ASN A 624 7.41 34.55 2.62
C ASN A 624 5.92 34.65 3.00
N GLU A 625 5.48 34.01 4.10
CA GLU A 625 4.07 33.95 4.53
C GLU A 625 3.09 33.37 3.48
N GLN A 626 3.58 32.53 2.56
CA GLN A 626 2.80 31.89 1.50
C GLN A 626 2.17 30.56 1.98
N TYR A 627 1.28 30.65 2.97
CA TYR A 627 0.69 29.47 3.63
C TYR A 627 -0.21 28.62 2.72
N GLU A 628 -0.86 29.21 1.71
CA GLU A 628 -1.66 28.45 0.74
C GLU A 628 -0.79 27.55 -0.14
N GLU A 629 0.34 28.05 -0.61
CA GLU A 629 1.28 27.25 -1.41
C GLU A 629 1.92 26.15 -0.56
N LEU A 630 2.25 26.47 0.69
CA LEU A 630 2.72 25.49 1.67
C LEU A 630 1.69 24.39 1.90
N LEU A 631 0.40 24.73 2.01
CA LEU A 631 -0.69 23.77 2.16
C LEU A 631 -0.74 22.82 0.96
N TYR A 632 -0.66 23.33 -0.28
CA TYR A 632 -0.70 22.49 -1.47
C TYR A 632 0.54 21.58 -1.61
N LEU A 633 1.74 22.11 -1.33
CA LEU A 633 2.98 21.33 -1.38
C LEU A 633 2.98 20.21 -0.34
N THR A 634 2.62 20.51 0.91
CA THR A 634 2.58 19.53 2.00
C THR A 634 1.45 18.50 1.82
N ALA A 635 0.31 18.92 1.27
CA ALA A 635 -0.80 18.05 0.90
C ALA A 635 -0.36 16.98 -0.11
N PHE A 636 0.27 17.37 -1.22
CA PHE A 636 0.80 16.40 -2.18
C PHE A 636 1.94 15.56 -1.61
N ALA A 637 2.86 16.17 -0.85
CA ALA A 637 3.96 15.44 -0.22
C ALA A 637 3.47 14.34 0.73
N SER A 638 2.35 14.57 1.44
CA SER A 638 1.73 13.58 2.33
C SER A 638 1.26 12.31 1.60
N GLN A 639 1.06 12.40 0.28
CA GLN A 639 0.57 11.34 -0.59
C GLN A 639 1.66 10.78 -1.53
N SER A 640 2.90 11.26 -1.46
CA SER A 640 4.00 10.81 -2.32
C SER A 640 4.73 9.61 -1.73
N MET A 641 4.79 8.48 -2.47
CA MET A 641 5.44 7.25 -1.99
C MET A 641 6.94 7.44 -1.71
N VAL A 642 7.64 8.20 -2.56
CA VAL A 642 9.10 8.41 -2.46
C VAL A 642 9.46 9.15 -1.17
N LEU A 643 8.72 10.20 -0.83
CA LEU A 643 8.92 10.96 0.40
C LEU A 643 8.51 10.17 1.65
N LEU A 644 7.44 9.37 1.56
CA LEU A 644 6.99 8.53 2.66
C LEU A 644 8.04 7.46 3.03
N LYS A 645 8.62 6.78 2.02
CA LYS A 645 9.69 5.79 2.24
C LYS A 645 10.96 6.38 2.86
N ALA A 646 11.19 7.69 2.73
CA ALA A 646 12.36 8.36 3.30
C ALA A 646 12.31 8.53 4.84
N GLY A 647 11.15 8.27 5.47
CA GLY A 647 11.01 8.27 6.93
C GLY A 647 10.72 9.64 7.56
N TYR A 648 10.41 10.67 6.77
CA TYR A 648 10.13 12.04 7.24
C TYR A 648 8.65 12.36 7.47
N LEU A 649 7.80 11.33 7.59
CA LEU A 649 6.33 11.44 7.72
C LEU A 649 5.89 12.48 8.77
N LYS A 650 6.45 12.40 9.99
CA LYS A 650 6.07 13.28 11.11
C LYS A 650 6.34 14.76 10.82
N LYS A 651 7.42 15.07 10.09
CA LYS A 651 7.78 16.44 9.70
C LYS A 651 6.84 16.98 8.62
N ILE A 652 6.41 16.12 7.69
CA ILE A 652 5.41 16.48 6.68
C ILE A 652 4.09 16.80 7.37
N ASP A 653 3.64 15.93 8.27
CA ASP A 653 2.38 16.10 8.99
C ASP A 653 2.38 17.35 9.88
N SER A 654 3.51 17.68 10.53
CA SER A 654 3.61 18.91 11.33
C SER A 654 3.53 20.18 10.47
N ARG A 655 4.16 20.18 9.28
CA ARG A 655 4.11 21.31 8.35
C ARG A 655 2.74 21.44 7.69
N LEU A 656 2.11 20.32 7.37
CA LEU A 656 0.74 20.27 6.87
C LEU A 656 -0.25 20.83 7.90
N LEU A 657 -0.11 20.44 9.17
CA LEU A 657 -0.94 20.97 10.25
C LEU A 657 -0.74 22.47 10.42
N LEU A 658 0.51 22.96 10.43
CA LEU A 658 0.81 24.39 10.52
C LEU A 658 0.14 25.16 9.38
N ALA A 659 0.33 24.71 8.13
CA ALA A 659 -0.27 25.34 6.96
C ALA A 659 -1.81 25.33 7.04
N ALA A 660 -2.40 24.20 7.44
CA ALA A 660 -3.85 24.06 7.53
C ALA A 660 -4.46 24.95 8.63
N VAL A 661 -3.79 25.11 9.78
CA VAL A 661 -4.22 26.01 10.87
C VAL A 661 -4.19 27.47 10.42
N GLN A 662 -3.12 27.90 9.75
CA GLN A 662 -3.02 29.27 9.24
C GLN A 662 -4.05 29.56 8.14
N CYS A 663 -4.28 28.60 7.24
CA CYS A 663 -5.33 28.69 6.22
C CYS A 663 -6.76 28.44 6.76
N ARG A 664 -6.93 28.15 8.06
CA ARG A 664 -8.21 27.78 8.69
C ARG A 664 -8.96 26.65 7.97
N ASN A 665 -8.24 25.69 7.39
CA ASN A 665 -8.84 24.56 6.67
C ASN A 665 -9.22 23.42 7.64
N VAL A 666 -10.42 23.53 8.20
CA VAL A 666 -11.03 22.61 9.17
C VAL A 666 -10.91 21.13 8.78
N ASN A 667 -11.23 20.79 7.53
CA ASN A 667 -11.29 19.40 7.07
C ASN A 667 -9.92 18.71 7.08
N VAL A 668 -8.88 19.45 6.66
CA VAL A 668 -7.50 18.93 6.67
C VAL A 668 -6.99 18.82 8.11
N ILE A 669 -7.25 19.85 8.94
CA ILE A 669 -6.85 19.86 10.35
C ILE A 669 -7.39 18.62 11.07
N TRP A 670 -8.69 18.34 10.93
CA TRP A 670 -9.32 17.18 11.57
C TRP A 670 -8.75 15.86 11.09
N ASN A 671 -8.60 15.69 9.78
CA ASN A 671 -8.10 14.45 9.21
C ASN A 671 -6.62 14.20 9.57
N VAL A 672 -5.79 15.24 9.64
CA VAL A 672 -4.41 15.15 10.16
C VAL A 672 -4.42 14.79 11.64
N PHE A 673 -5.26 15.44 12.45
CA PHE A 673 -5.38 15.14 13.87
C PHE A 673 -5.81 13.68 14.11
N ARG A 674 -6.84 13.22 13.40
CA ARG A 674 -7.45 11.89 13.56
C ARG A 674 -6.50 10.75 13.19
N TYR A 675 -5.74 10.91 12.10
CA TYR A 675 -4.95 9.82 11.52
C TYR A 675 -3.45 9.93 11.73
N CYS A 676 -2.89 11.14 11.79
CA CYS A 676 -1.43 11.35 11.81
C CYS A 676 -0.86 11.51 13.21
N MET A 677 -1.63 12.10 14.13
CA MET A 677 -1.14 12.39 15.46
C MET A 677 -1.41 11.25 16.43
N PRO A 678 -0.37 10.65 17.04
CA PRO A 678 -0.58 9.75 18.17
C PRO A 678 -1.17 10.54 19.35
N VAL A 679 -1.96 9.87 20.18
CA VAL A 679 -2.42 10.45 21.43
C VAL A 679 -1.20 10.54 22.35
N VAL A 680 -0.83 11.76 22.71
CA VAL A 680 0.21 12.05 23.69
C VAL A 680 -0.46 12.81 24.82
N ASP A 681 -0.26 12.37 26.06
CA ASP A 681 -0.86 13.01 27.23
C ASP A 681 -0.05 14.25 27.64
N GLU A 682 -0.05 15.25 26.76
CA GLU A 682 0.70 16.49 26.89
C GLU A 682 -0.22 17.68 26.66
N ASN A 683 0.00 18.77 27.39
CA ASN A 683 -0.89 19.93 27.37
C ASN A 683 -1.05 20.54 25.97
N TYR A 684 0.01 20.54 25.15
CA TYR A 684 -0.06 21.08 23.80
C TYR A 684 -1.02 20.27 22.90
N TYR A 685 -1.15 18.95 23.12
CA TYR A 685 -2.04 18.09 22.34
C TYR A 685 -3.49 18.42 22.66
N TRP A 686 -3.82 18.54 23.95
CA TRP A 686 -5.16 18.87 24.41
C TRP A 686 -5.58 20.29 24.03
N ASN A 687 -4.66 21.25 24.09
CA ASN A 687 -4.90 22.62 23.67
C ASN A 687 -5.16 22.70 22.15
N LEU A 688 -4.36 21.99 21.35
CA LEU A 688 -4.60 21.91 19.91
C LEU A 688 -5.96 21.26 19.63
N LEU A 689 -6.29 20.15 20.30
CA LEU A 689 -7.58 19.49 20.14
C LEU A 689 -8.76 20.41 20.50
N GLY A 690 -8.64 21.17 21.59
CA GLY A 690 -9.60 22.20 21.97
C GLY A 690 -9.76 23.27 20.89
N MET A 691 -8.65 23.77 20.35
CA MET A 691 -8.66 24.73 19.24
C MET A 691 -9.37 24.16 18.00
N VAL A 692 -9.09 22.90 17.64
CA VAL A 692 -9.81 22.24 16.53
C VAL A 692 -11.31 22.24 16.80
N PHE A 693 -11.77 21.78 17.97
CA PHE A 693 -13.21 21.75 18.25
C PHE A 693 -13.88 23.12 18.24
N THR A 694 -13.19 24.17 18.69
CA THR A 694 -13.73 25.54 18.60
C THR A 694 -13.88 26.00 17.15
N MET A 695 -13.04 25.53 16.24
CA MET A 695 -13.08 25.89 14.82
C MET A 695 -14.12 25.07 14.04
N THR A 696 -14.32 23.80 14.39
CA THR A 696 -15.01 22.84 13.54
C THR A 696 -16.48 22.62 13.90
N GLN A 697 -16.87 22.77 15.17
CA GLN A 697 -18.25 22.60 15.70
C GLN A 697 -19.02 21.32 15.29
N ASP A 698 -18.42 20.38 14.54
CA ASP A 698 -19.13 19.17 14.08
C ASP A 698 -19.35 18.14 15.18
N VAL A 699 -20.56 17.57 15.20
CA VAL A 699 -20.97 16.53 16.16
C VAL A 699 -20.22 15.20 15.92
N CYS A 700 -19.73 14.97 14.70
CA CYS A 700 -19.01 13.75 14.31
C CYS A 700 -17.77 13.48 15.18
N TYR A 701 -17.19 14.52 15.77
CA TYR A 701 -16.02 14.38 16.63
C TYR A 701 -16.31 13.72 17.98
N ASN A 702 -17.57 13.75 18.44
CA ASN A 702 -17.99 13.05 19.66
C ASN A 702 -17.80 11.54 19.52
N ARG A 703 -18.10 10.99 18.33
CA ARG A 703 -17.88 9.57 18.04
C ARG A 703 -16.39 9.21 18.11
N TYR A 704 -15.50 10.13 17.74
CA TYR A 704 -14.06 9.91 17.87
C TYR A 704 -13.62 9.88 19.34
N ILE A 705 -14.06 10.86 20.14
CA ILE A 705 -13.73 10.93 21.57
C ILE A 705 -14.26 9.70 22.31
N LEU A 706 -15.51 9.28 22.08
CA LEU A 706 -16.09 8.09 22.71
C LEU A 706 -15.31 6.81 22.38
N ARG A 707 -14.87 6.64 21.13
CA ARG A 707 -13.99 5.52 20.72
C ARG A 707 -12.62 5.58 21.38
N ARG A 708 -12.13 6.77 21.74
CA ARG A 708 -10.85 6.93 22.44
C ARG A 708 -10.99 6.68 23.93
N ILE A 709 -12.08 7.12 24.55
CA ILE A 709 -12.39 6.84 25.95
C ILE A 709 -12.53 5.34 26.19
N SER A 710 -13.14 4.59 25.26
CA SER A 710 -13.24 3.13 25.39
C SER A 710 -11.88 2.41 25.34
N LEU A 711 -10.88 3.02 24.70
CA LEU A 711 -9.51 2.49 24.64
C LEU A 711 -8.68 2.95 25.86
N ASN A 712 -8.85 4.20 26.29
CA ASN A 712 -8.10 4.84 27.36
C ASN A 712 -9.07 5.45 28.41
N PRO A 713 -9.68 4.62 29.28
CA PRO A 713 -10.70 5.09 30.23
C PRO A 713 -10.14 6.00 31.34
N ASP A 714 -8.85 5.87 31.66
CA ASP A 714 -8.21 6.60 32.76
C ASP A 714 -7.75 8.02 32.37
N CYS A 715 -7.92 8.42 31.11
CA CYS A 715 -7.44 9.72 30.61
C CYS A 715 -8.43 10.85 30.97
N VAL A 716 -8.08 11.63 31.99
CA VAL A 716 -8.93 12.71 32.53
C VAL A 716 -9.26 13.81 31.49
N PRO A 717 -8.31 14.31 30.66
CA PRO A 717 -8.62 15.32 29.65
C PRO A 717 -9.67 14.87 28.62
N LEU A 718 -9.70 13.58 28.26
CA LEU A 718 -10.72 13.05 27.35
C LEU A 718 -12.12 13.08 27.97
N ALA A 719 -12.23 12.69 29.25
CA ALA A 719 -13.50 12.77 29.99
C ALA A 719 -13.99 14.22 30.09
N TRP A 720 -13.07 15.17 30.35
CA TRP A 720 -13.41 16.60 30.36
C TRP A 720 -13.94 17.07 29.00
N ILE A 721 -13.22 16.80 27.91
CA ILE A 721 -13.66 17.19 26.56
C ILE A 721 -15.01 16.54 26.21
N ASN A 722 -15.22 15.26 26.54
CA ASN A 722 -16.48 14.57 26.32
C ASN A 722 -17.64 15.18 27.12
N GLY A 723 -17.36 15.59 28.36
CA GLY A 723 -18.29 16.34 29.20
C GLY A 723 -18.69 17.67 28.55
N ASN A 724 -17.72 18.43 28.03
CA ASN A 724 -17.97 19.69 27.33
C ASN A 724 -18.83 19.49 26.08
N ASN A 725 -18.52 18.47 25.29
CA ASN A 725 -19.29 18.15 24.10
C ASN A 725 -20.72 17.72 24.43
N SER A 726 -20.89 16.93 25.49
CA SER A 726 -22.21 16.52 25.99
C SER A 726 -23.01 17.72 26.54
N LEU A 727 -22.33 18.68 27.17
CA LEU A 727 -22.93 19.92 27.67
C LEU A 727 -23.46 20.78 26.51
N VAL A 728 -22.65 20.97 25.47
CA VAL A 728 -23.02 21.71 24.25
C VAL A 728 -24.15 21.00 23.50
N ALA A 729 -24.12 19.68 23.40
CA ALA A 729 -25.17 18.87 22.78
C ALA A 729 -26.49 18.84 23.58
N GLY A 730 -26.57 19.51 24.74
CA GLY A 730 -27.76 19.52 25.59
C GLY A 730 -27.98 18.24 26.39
N SER A 731 -27.03 17.30 26.40
CA SER A 731 -27.10 16.04 27.15
C SER A 731 -26.53 16.21 28.57
N HIS A 732 -27.14 17.09 29.37
CA HIS A 732 -26.60 17.50 30.68
C HIS A 732 -26.41 16.35 31.68
N GLN A 733 -27.23 15.30 31.63
CA GLN A 733 -27.06 14.13 32.50
C GLN A 733 -25.76 13.38 32.21
N HIS A 734 -25.39 13.23 30.94
CA HIS A 734 -24.15 12.59 30.53
C HIS A 734 -22.96 13.49 30.87
N ALA A 735 -23.07 14.80 30.61
CA ALA A 735 -22.04 15.78 30.98
C ALA A 735 -21.75 15.76 32.49
N LEU A 736 -22.80 15.68 33.31
CA LEU A 736 -22.69 15.63 34.76
C LEU A 736 -21.89 14.40 35.25
N VAL A 737 -22.14 13.22 34.67
CA VAL A 737 -21.41 11.99 35.02
C VAL A 737 -19.91 12.13 34.73
N GLU A 738 -19.57 12.70 33.58
CA GLU A 738 -18.17 12.93 33.19
C GLU A 738 -17.50 13.98 34.08
N TYR A 739 -18.18 15.09 34.38
CA TYR A 739 -17.64 16.11 35.28
C TYR A 739 -17.45 15.59 36.71
N PHE A 740 -18.35 14.75 37.22
CA PHE A 740 -18.15 14.08 38.50
C PHE A 740 -16.92 13.19 38.51
N TYR A 741 -16.68 12.45 37.43
CA TYR A 741 -15.48 11.62 37.29
C TYR A 741 -14.20 12.49 37.31
N VAL A 742 -14.19 13.61 36.58
CA VAL A 742 -13.07 14.56 36.59
C VAL A 742 -12.88 15.20 37.96
N GLN A 743 -13.95 15.58 38.65
CA GLN A 743 -13.92 16.19 39.98
C GLN A 743 -13.40 15.24 41.06
N GLN A 744 -13.69 13.94 40.98
CA GLN A 744 -13.10 12.93 41.88
C GLN A 744 -11.58 12.88 41.75
N SER A 745 -11.06 13.10 40.54
CA SER A 745 -9.63 13.08 40.26
C SER A 745 -8.93 14.40 40.59
N HIS A 746 -9.60 15.53 40.30
CA HIS A 746 -9.07 16.88 40.54
C HIS A 746 -10.14 17.79 41.19
N PRO A 747 -10.29 17.73 42.52
CA PRO A 747 -11.33 18.46 43.24
C PRO A 747 -11.10 19.98 43.31
N ASP A 748 -9.87 20.42 43.05
CA ASP A 748 -9.42 21.80 43.24
C ASP A 748 -9.63 22.69 42.00
N ILE A 749 -9.99 22.10 40.85
CA ILE A 749 -10.18 22.84 39.60
C ILE A 749 -11.52 23.61 39.66
N PRO A 750 -11.52 24.96 39.67
CA PRO A 750 -12.77 25.71 39.83
C PRO A 750 -13.70 25.59 38.62
N LEU A 751 -13.13 25.53 37.40
CA LEU A 751 -13.90 25.44 36.16
C LEU A 751 -14.78 24.18 36.08
N ILE A 752 -14.33 23.04 36.61
CA ILE A 752 -15.14 21.81 36.64
C ILE A 752 -16.34 21.96 37.55
N ASN A 753 -16.16 22.55 38.74
CA ASN A 753 -17.26 22.85 39.66
C ASN A 753 -18.27 23.83 39.03
N LEU A 754 -17.81 24.80 38.24
CA LEU A 754 -18.69 25.69 37.49
C LEU A 754 -19.51 24.91 36.45
N LEU A 755 -18.87 24.06 35.64
CA LEU A 755 -19.53 23.27 34.59
C LEU A 755 -20.53 22.23 35.16
N GLU A 756 -20.20 21.63 36.30
CA GLU A 756 -21.09 20.74 37.04
C GLU A 756 -22.31 21.50 37.57
N GLY A 757 -22.09 22.66 38.20
CA GLY A 757 -23.17 23.52 38.70
C GLY A 757 -24.10 23.99 37.58
N LEU A 758 -23.54 24.37 36.42
CA LEU A 758 -24.32 24.74 35.23
C LEU A 758 -25.12 23.56 34.68
N SER A 759 -24.54 22.36 34.65
CA SER A 759 -25.23 21.14 34.19
C SER A 759 -26.45 20.83 35.07
N LEU A 760 -26.29 20.89 36.40
CA LEU A 760 -27.39 20.71 37.36
C LEU A 760 -28.46 21.80 37.23
N LEU A 761 -28.04 23.06 37.04
CA LEU A 761 -28.95 24.18 36.85
C LEU A 761 -29.79 24.00 35.58
N HIS A 762 -29.15 23.60 34.47
CA HIS A 762 -29.85 23.31 33.22
C HIS A 762 -30.82 22.14 33.35
N ILE A 763 -30.48 21.10 34.12
CA ILE A 763 -31.40 20.01 34.44
C ILE A 763 -32.59 20.53 35.28
N GLY A 764 -32.33 21.37 36.28
CA GLY A 764 -33.35 21.98 37.13
C GLY A 764 -34.32 22.89 36.37
N CYS A 765 -33.87 23.55 35.31
CA CYS A 765 -34.69 24.41 34.46
C CYS A 765 -35.52 23.66 33.40
N ARG A 766 -35.41 22.32 33.27
CA ARG A 766 -36.22 21.56 32.30
C ARG A 766 -37.69 21.47 32.75
N ARG A 767 -38.60 21.78 31.81
CA ARG A 767 -40.05 21.67 32.01
C ARG A 767 -40.39 20.21 32.32
N LEU A 768 -41.18 19.95 33.38
CA LEU A 768 -41.72 18.64 33.80
C LEU A 768 -40.85 17.74 34.72
N MET A 769 -39.79 18.25 35.38
CA MET A 769 -39.09 17.46 36.40
C MET A 769 -39.75 17.55 37.79
N LEU A 770 -40.12 16.40 38.37
CA LEU A 770 -40.74 16.29 39.70
C LEU A 770 -39.85 16.78 40.86
N ARG A 771 -38.53 16.80 40.68
CA ARG A 771 -37.52 17.22 41.69
C ARG A 771 -36.65 18.38 41.22
N ALA A 772 -37.20 19.29 40.41
CA ALA A 772 -36.48 20.45 39.89
C ALA A 772 -35.85 21.31 41.01
N GLN A 773 -36.54 21.44 42.15
CA GLN A 773 -36.07 22.21 43.32
C GLN A 773 -34.82 21.58 43.96
N ASP A 774 -34.79 20.25 44.14
CA ASP A 774 -33.63 19.54 44.69
C ASP A 774 -32.40 19.72 43.80
N CYS A 775 -32.57 19.63 42.48
CA CYS A 775 -31.49 19.86 41.52
C CYS A 775 -30.97 21.30 41.57
N SER A 776 -31.86 22.29 41.69
CA SER A 776 -31.47 23.70 41.81
C SER A 776 -30.71 23.99 43.11
N ILE A 777 -31.10 23.35 44.22
CA ILE A 777 -30.39 23.45 45.51
C ILE A 777 -28.99 22.82 45.39
N GLN A 778 -28.89 21.65 44.77
CA GLN A 778 -27.61 20.99 44.50
C GLN A 778 -26.72 21.84 43.60
N ALA A 779 -27.27 22.45 42.55
CA ALA A 779 -26.55 23.36 41.67
C ALA A 779 -25.96 24.55 42.44
N LEU A 780 -26.73 25.17 43.34
CA LEU A 780 -26.27 26.28 44.17
C LEU A 780 -25.18 25.84 45.17
N ALA A 781 -25.29 24.64 45.74
CA ALA A 781 -24.25 24.07 46.60
C ALA A 781 -22.93 23.88 45.86
N VAL A 782 -22.96 23.31 44.65
CA VAL A 782 -21.77 23.15 43.81
C VAL A 782 -21.20 24.51 43.38
N LEU A 783 -22.05 25.47 43.00
CA LEU A 783 -21.59 26.83 42.68
C LEU A 783 -20.98 27.56 43.88
N SER A 784 -21.46 27.30 45.10
CA SER A 784 -20.85 27.83 46.33
C SER A 784 -19.44 27.28 46.56
N ARG A 785 -19.20 26.02 46.20
CA ARG A 785 -17.86 25.42 46.20
C ARG A 785 -16.98 26.05 45.13
N TYR A 786 -17.52 26.32 43.94
CA TYR A 786 -16.81 27.09 42.90
C TYR A 786 -16.39 28.47 43.42
N LYS A 787 -17.29 29.19 44.08
CA LYS A 787 -16.99 30.47 44.74
C LYS A 787 -15.88 30.33 45.79
N TYR A 788 -15.92 29.30 46.62
CA TYR A 788 -14.88 29.06 47.62
C TYR A 788 -13.49 28.84 47.00
N LEU A 789 -13.42 28.09 45.89
CA LEU A 789 -12.16 27.79 45.21
C LEU A 789 -11.60 28.98 44.40
N ARG A 790 -12.46 29.79 43.78
CA ARG A 790 -12.04 30.98 43.03
C ARG A 790 -11.74 32.19 43.91
N GLY A 791 -12.48 32.35 45.01
CA GLY A 791 -12.49 33.59 45.80
C GLY A 791 -13.56 34.58 45.34
N ASP A 792 -13.62 35.71 46.04
CA ASP A 792 -14.57 36.79 45.76
C ASP A 792 -14.08 37.65 44.58
N CYS A 793 -14.50 37.28 43.37
CA CYS A 793 -14.11 37.98 42.16
C CYS A 793 -15.28 38.39 41.25
N GLN A 794 -14.96 39.26 40.29
CA GLN A 794 -15.89 39.77 39.29
C GLN A 794 -16.59 38.63 38.53
N GLU A 795 -15.83 37.61 38.10
CA GLU A 795 -16.34 36.43 37.39
C GLU A 795 -17.34 35.64 38.24
N VAL A 796 -17.01 35.35 39.49
CA VAL A 796 -17.87 34.57 40.40
C VAL A 796 -19.20 35.29 40.62
N TYR A 797 -19.18 36.57 40.97
CA TYR A 797 -20.42 37.31 41.20
C TYR A 797 -21.25 37.49 39.94
N TYR A 798 -20.63 37.64 38.77
CA TYR A 798 -21.34 37.65 37.50
C TYR A 798 -22.03 36.32 37.21
N ASN A 799 -21.31 35.20 37.36
CA ASN A 799 -21.84 33.85 37.14
C ASN A 799 -22.98 33.52 38.12
N PHE A 800 -22.87 33.95 39.38
CA PHE A 800 -23.97 33.85 40.36
C PHE A 800 -25.18 34.71 39.98
N GLY A 801 -24.97 35.93 39.49
CA GLY A 801 -26.03 36.79 38.97
C GLY A 801 -26.77 36.13 37.81
N ARG A 802 -26.03 35.53 36.86
CA ARG A 802 -26.57 34.77 35.73
C ARG A 802 -27.36 33.54 36.18
N ALA A 803 -26.81 32.76 37.11
CA ALA A 803 -27.47 31.58 37.67
C ALA A 803 -28.81 31.94 38.34
N MET A 804 -28.82 32.99 39.17
CA MET A 804 -30.05 33.46 39.83
C MET A 804 -31.07 34.01 38.84
N GLN A 805 -30.61 34.72 37.81
CA GLN A 805 -31.47 35.20 36.73
C GLN A 805 -32.11 34.04 35.95
N GLN A 806 -31.35 32.97 35.66
CA GLN A 806 -31.83 31.78 34.97
C GLN A 806 -32.85 30.98 35.80
N LEU A 807 -32.72 31.00 37.13
CA LEU A 807 -33.71 30.43 38.07
C LEU A 807 -34.95 31.33 38.28
N GLY A 808 -35.00 32.53 37.67
CA GLY A 808 -36.10 33.49 37.83
C GLY A 808 -36.04 34.32 39.13
N MET A 809 -34.98 34.19 39.92
CA MET A 809 -34.78 34.96 41.16
C MET A 809 -34.15 36.33 40.88
N HIS A 810 -34.90 37.20 40.19
CA HIS A 810 -34.41 38.50 39.73
C HIS A 810 -33.90 39.41 40.86
N HIS A 811 -34.53 39.39 42.03
CA HIS A 811 -34.10 40.21 43.17
C HIS A 811 -32.67 39.87 43.64
N LEU A 812 -32.31 38.57 43.69
CA LEU A 812 -30.95 38.13 44.02
C LEU A 812 -29.98 38.46 42.88
N ALA A 813 -30.40 38.24 41.63
CA ALA A 813 -29.58 38.56 40.46
C ALA A 813 -29.15 40.03 40.45
N ILE A 814 -30.08 40.96 40.74
CA ILE A 814 -29.78 42.40 40.84
C ILE A 814 -28.71 42.67 41.90
N SER A 815 -28.80 42.03 43.07
CA SER A 815 -27.82 42.22 44.15
C SER A 815 -26.42 41.79 43.73
N TYR A 816 -26.30 40.69 42.98
CA TYR A 816 -25.02 40.18 42.49
C TYR A 816 -24.46 41.03 41.34
N TYR A 817 -25.28 41.45 40.38
CA TYR A 817 -24.82 42.35 39.32
C TYR A 817 -24.39 43.72 39.85
N ARG A 818 -25.07 44.27 40.87
CA ARG A 818 -24.61 45.51 41.51
C ARG A 818 -23.23 45.34 42.17
N LYS A 819 -22.96 44.18 42.77
CA LYS A 819 -21.61 43.87 43.29
C LYS A 819 -20.58 43.82 42.16
N VAL A 820 -20.92 43.24 41.01
CA VAL A 820 -20.03 43.25 39.83
C VAL A 820 -19.69 44.66 39.36
N LEU A 821 -20.66 45.58 39.36
CA LEU A 821 -20.44 46.99 38.98
C LEU A 821 -19.55 47.76 39.97
N GLN A 822 -19.44 47.28 41.21
CA GLN A 822 -18.63 47.89 42.28
C GLN A 822 -17.21 47.33 42.35
N MET A 823 -16.91 46.24 41.65
CA MET A 823 -15.60 45.61 41.64
C MET A 823 -14.78 46.01 40.41
N GLU A 824 -13.46 46.00 40.57
CA GLU A 824 -12.51 46.16 39.48
C GLU A 824 -12.20 44.81 38.80
N PRO A 825 -11.81 44.81 37.51
CA PRO A 825 -11.41 43.60 36.81
C PRO A 825 -10.11 43.02 37.39
N GLU A 826 -10.03 41.68 37.41
CA GLU A 826 -8.89 40.95 37.99
C GLU A 826 -7.59 41.13 37.19
N VAL A 827 -7.69 41.11 35.86
CA VAL A 827 -6.56 41.31 34.94
C VAL A 827 -6.61 42.74 34.45
N LYS A 828 -5.75 43.61 34.99
CA LYS A 828 -5.56 44.98 34.46
C LYS A 828 -4.54 44.92 33.34
N MET A 829 -4.97 45.15 32.09
CA MET A 829 -4.04 45.31 30.98
C MET A 829 -3.23 46.60 31.20
N THR A 830 -1.91 46.48 31.31
CA THR A 830 -0.98 47.62 31.41
C THR A 830 -0.75 48.24 30.04
N ASN A 831 -1.81 48.76 29.40
CA ASN A 831 -1.63 49.60 28.23
C ASN A 831 -1.79 51.05 28.69
N ASN A 832 -0.75 51.85 28.46
CA ASN A 832 -0.71 53.31 28.62
C ASN A 832 -1.71 53.96 27.66
N ALA A 833 -3.01 53.82 27.93
CA ALA A 833 -4.07 54.54 27.26
C ALA A 833 -4.83 55.37 28.31
N ASP A 834 -5.08 56.61 27.94
CA ASP A 834 -5.75 57.62 28.76
C ASP A 834 -7.05 57.08 29.39
N GLU A 835 -7.36 57.55 30.59
CA GLU A 835 -8.39 57.05 31.53
C GLU A 835 -9.82 56.94 30.93
N GLY A 836 -10.05 57.46 29.72
CA GLY A 836 -11.31 57.37 28.98
C GLY A 836 -11.50 56.12 28.10
N GLU A 837 -10.43 55.48 27.60
CA GLU A 837 -10.52 54.31 26.69
C GLU A 837 -10.33 52.96 27.40
N GLN A 838 -10.06 52.97 28.71
CA GLN A 838 -9.76 51.79 29.52
C GLN A 838 -10.93 50.80 29.67
N PHE A 839 -12.17 51.25 29.47
CA PHE A 839 -13.35 50.39 29.62
C PHE A 839 -13.58 49.46 28.42
N LEU A 840 -12.97 49.74 27.26
CA LEU A 840 -13.13 48.96 26.02
C LEU A 840 -11.92 48.06 25.72
N SER A 841 -10.74 48.40 26.23
CA SER A 841 -9.50 47.69 25.87
C SER A 841 -9.25 46.41 26.67
N ASN A 842 -10.01 46.20 27.75
CA ASN A 842 -9.84 45.03 28.62
C ASN A 842 -10.92 43.97 28.36
N PRO A 843 -10.63 42.88 27.61
CA PRO A 843 -11.60 41.82 27.34
C PRO A 843 -12.03 41.05 28.60
N PHE A 844 -11.38 41.27 29.74
CA PHE A 844 -11.69 40.63 31.01
C PHE A 844 -12.63 41.45 31.91
N ASP A 845 -13.07 42.65 31.49
CA ASP A 845 -14.03 43.44 32.27
C ASP A 845 -15.48 42.98 32.04
N LEU A 846 -16.13 42.47 33.08
CA LEU A 846 -17.51 41.98 33.05
C LEU A 846 -18.56 43.04 33.44
N ARG A 847 -18.15 44.29 33.76
CA ARG A 847 -19.10 45.37 34.12
C ARG A 847 -20.10 45.67 32.99
N PRO A 848 -19.71 45.76 31.70
CA PRO A 848 -20.65 45.99 30.61
C PRO A 848 -21.67 44.84 30.50
N LEU A 849 -21.21 43.59 30.60
CA LEU A 849 -22.09 42.41 30.54
C LEU A 849 -23.08 42.36 31.72
N ALA A 850 -22.64 42.76 32.92
CA ALA A 850 -23.51 42.84 34.10
C ALA A 850 -24.54 43.97 33.97
N ALA A 851 -24.12 45.14 33.46
CA ALA A 851 -25.00 46.27 33.20
C ALA A 851 -26.08 45.91 32.18
N PHE A 852 -25.72 45.19 31.11
CA PHE A 852 -26.67 44.70 30.11
C PHE A 852 -27.71 43.73 30.69
N ASN A 853 -27.28 42.74 31.47
CA ASN A 853 -28.23 41.81 32.08
C ASN A 853 -29.18 42.50 33.08
N LEU A 854 -28.66 43.49 33.82
CA LEU A 854 -29.45 44.23 34.80
C LEU A 854 -30.41 45.24 34.12
N SER A 855 -30.04 45.83 32.99
CA SER A 855 -30.95 46.66 32.18
C SER A 855 -32.10 45.84 31.60
N VAL A 856 -31.84 44.60 31.16
CA VAL A 856 -32.87 43.65 30.71
C VAL A 856 -33.87 43.34 31.84
N ILE A 857 -33.38 43.08 33.06
CA ILE A 857 -34.26 42.83 34.22
C ILE A 857 -35.12 44.07 34.51
N TYR A 858 -34.54 45.28 34.48
CA TYR A 858 -35.30 46.51 34.73
C TYR A 858 -36.34 46.80 33.65
N LEU A 859 -36.01 46.54 32.39
CA LEU A 859 -36.95 46.67 31.27
C LEU A 859 -38.11 45.68 31.41
N GLN A 860 -37.84 44.42 31.78
CA GLN A 860 -38.90 43.43 32.08
C GLN A 860 -39.80 43.85 33.24
N SER A 861 -39.26 44.61 34.21
CA SER A 861 -40.04 45.16 35.33
C SER A 861 -40.78 46.47 35.01
N GLY A 862 -40.62 47.02 33.80
CA GLY A 862 -41.21 48.31 33.39
C GLY A 862 -40.46 49.56 33.85
N ASN A 863 -39.24 49.42 34.39
CA ASN A 863 -38.41 50.55 34.83
C ASN A 863 -37.43 50.99 33.72
N GLU A 864 -37.96 51.70 32.74
CA GLU A 864 -37.22 52.17 31.58
C GLU A 864 -36.13 53.20 31.93
N MET A 865 -36.40 54.08 32.90
CA MET A 865 -35.46 55.12 33.33
C MET A 865 -34.17 54.54 33.93
N ALA A 866 -34.29 53.53 34.79
CA ALA A 866 -33.12 52.86 35.37
C ALA A 866 -32.35 52.08 34.30
N SER A 867 -33.07 51.46 33.35
CA SER A 867 -32.46 50.78 32.20
C SER A 867 -31.63 51.75 31.34
N LEU A 868 -32.23 52.88 30.92
CA LEU A 868 -31.55 53.92 30.13
C LEU A 868 -30.32 54.50 30.84
N SER A 869 -30.40 54.70 32.16
CA SER A 869 -29.27 55.21 32.94
C SER A 869 -28.05 54.28 32.91
N LEU A 870 -28.27 52.97 32.85
CA LEU A 870 -27.22 51.97 32.79
C LEU A 870 -26.67 51.81 31.38
N TYR A 871 -27.55 51.89 30.37
CA TYR A 871 -27.13 51.94 28.99
C TYR A 871 -26.16 53.11 28.76
N ASN A 872 -26.54 54.32 29.16
CA ASN A 872 -25.72 55.51 28.99
C ASN A 872 -24.41 55.48 29.79
N LYS A 873 -24.37 54.77 30.91
CA LYS A 873 -23.19 54.76 31.80
C LYS A 873 -22.17 53.66 31.46
N TYR A 874 -22.60 52.52 30.93
CA TYR A 874 -21.75 51.34 30.78
C TYR A 874 -21.80 50.69 29.39
N LEU A 875 -22.73 51.07 28.51
CA LEU A 875 -22.97 50.38 27.22
C LEU A 875 -22.95 51.30 26.00
N VAL A 876 -22.97 52.62 26.17
CA VAL A 876 -22.80 53.58 25.07
C VAL A 876 -21.31 53.65 24.72
N ILE A 877 -21.03 53.42 23.43
CA ILE A 877 -19.70 53.49 22.80
C ILE A 877 -19.33 54.95 22.56
#